data_AF-A0AAE4CWK9-F1
#
_entry.id   AF-A0AAE4CWK9-F1
#
_cell.length_a   1.000
_cell.length_b   1.000
_cell.length_c   1.000
_cell.angle_alpha   90.00
_cell.angle_beta   90.00
_cell.angle_gamma   90.00
#
_symmetry.space_group_name_H-M   'P 1'
#
loop_
_entity.id
_entity.type
_entity.pdbx_description
1 polymer ?
#
loop_
_entity_poly.entity_id
_entity_poly.type
_entity_poly.pdbx_seq_one_letter_code
_entity_poly.pdbx_strand_id
1 'polypeptide(L)'
;MGCGCGCGCGGGCGGACGGAATRVGTAFVRPRWFAGMLLTEDDLRALTAYVSGKDRLHNSRLAGSGVVCGLEVACDPCGGGTVTVRPGYALDCAGHDIVVGCPEKVDVVALVNDLRVRQLGVDCGDPCGDRAFGLYARYTEERVEPISAYPTVDTCAPAGCEPSRVRETYRFVVKPVDDAAGHRYRPDVWLTARLGDEEKLSGLREQGWRLGVYGTAMRHATWTGARPIEFDAETADRFRDAVAVLGAAPETPSDAEVPDLVEQIRALGSALARLDTYPDADRDRIAGEAGVDLAEGRRVLGVGVAAVPRVAVERVWPARTRQQIALAVLDEGRRHADGPGDGLETRMLAQGLPLTYALRAALIADAHRMRRWLLGALESGDPADCGLLRAVESLTLPRPLPAEPSGDDATAGMTALTLLGRAAVTLGGALSRHVTDTATAAVRPPCADCADPDVLLAEVEVTDCEVVRVCATGREQVLPGGPGYAAWAPSVAEARELATRLGCGVLPPLPAPDGDDREPGDGPVALGYLAHLLSGPPAGDLDRLLRLLRHGSGPSDVDALRDEVAELSRRVDPGTDRSGVAELRGELAELARQGAAVGTLREQVAELARQNAAVATLRTEVARLSRPSADVETLRARVAELSDSRTEVEELRAQVAALSRPDAETAALREQVASLTRQIEALAAGAEAARAETTPDEAEAEPETTAPAKKTTPRRRGGGGTR
;
A
#
# COMPACT_ATOMS: atom_id res chain seq x y z
N MET A 1 55.43 2.59 20.75
CA MET A 1 55.97 1.67 21.77
C MET A 1 55.22 0.36 21.63
N GLY A 2 55.95 -0.70 21.29
CA GLY A 2 55.38 -2.03 21.09
C GLY A 2 55.26 -2.83 22.40
N CYS A 3 55.06 -4.13 22.19
CA CYS A 3 54.81 -5.22 23.14
C CYS A 3 53.31 -5.45 23.40
N GLY A 4 52.74 -6.64 23.19
CA GLY A 4 53.32 -7.93 22.81
C GLY A 4 52.24 -9.00 22.88
N CYS A 5 52.34 -9.99 22.00
CA CYS A 5 51.48 -11.17 21.94
C CYS A 5 51.50 -11.97 23.25
N GLY A 6 50.32 -12.36 23.72
CA GLY A 6 50.13 -13.43 24.69
C GLY A 6 49.20 -14.47 24.09
N CYS A 7 49.77 -15.62 23.70
CA CYS A 7 49.02 -16.80 23.32
C CYS A 7 48.22 -17.30 24.52
N GLY A 8 46.91 -17.46 24.33
CA GLY A 8 46.03 -18.16 25.25
C GLY A 8 45.14 -19.10 24.45
N CYS A 9 45.50 -20.38 24.43
CA CYS A 9 44.62 -21.45 24.01
C CYS A 9 43.36 -21.44 24.91
N GLY A 10 42.20 -21.15 24.32
CA GLY A 10 40.91 -21.23 24.99
C GLY A 10 39.88 -21.57 23.92
N GLY A 11 39.28 -22.75 24.03
CA GLY A 11 38.35 -23.31 23.05
C GLY A 11 37.26 -22.31 22.66
N GLY A 12 37.33 -21.85 21.41
CA GLY A 12 36.22 -21.18 20.77
C GLY A 12 35.17 -22.23 20.46
N CYS A 13 34.20 -22.36 21.35
CA CYS A 13 32.91 -22.96 21.06
C CYS A 13 32.30 -22.16 19.91
N GLY A 14 32.58 -22.57 18.67
CA GLY A 14 31.79 -22.16 17.53
C GLY A 14 30.37 -22.58 17.85
N GLY A 15 29.50 -21.61 18.08
CA GLY A 15 28.07 -21.83 18.30
C GLY A 15 27.52 -22.55 17.09
N ALA A 16 27.54 -23.88 17.16
CA ALA A 16 26.84 -24.75 16.25
C ALA A 16 25.37 -24.39 16.42
N CYS A 17 24.78 -23.85 15.36
CA CYS A 17 23.35 -23.82 15.17
C CYS A 17 22.87 -25.28 15.06
N GLY A 18 22.81 -25.96 16.20
CA GLY A 18 22.28 -27.31 16.35
C GLY A 18 20.77 -27.24 16.20
N GLY A 19 20.28 -27.67 15.05
CA GLY A 19 18.87 -27.85 14.75
C GLY A 19 18.76 -28.47 13.37
N ALA A 20 18.44 -29.76 13.33
CA ALA A 20 18.20 -30.50 12.12
C ALA A 20 17.00 -29.90 11.36
N ALA A 21 17.31 -29.14 10.30
CA ALA A 21 16.48 -28.86 9.11
C ALA A 21 17.13 -27.68 8.37
N THR A 22 17.73 -27.96 7.21
CA THR A 22 17.68 -27.13 5.97
C THR A 22 17.74 -25.59 6.07
N ARG A 23 18.39 -25.00 7.06
CA ARG A 23 18.74 -23.57 7.03
C ARG A 23 19.76 -23.31 5.93
N VAL A 24 19.52 -22.29 5.12
CA VAL A 24 20.56 -21.62 4.30
C VAL A 24 21.57 -21.02 5.26
N GLY A 25 22.55 -21.81 5.69
CA GLY A 25 23.35 -21.47 6.87
C GLY A 25 24.79 -21.93 6.86
N THR A 26 25.29 -22.49 5.76
CA THR A 26 26.75 -22.66 5.59
C THR A 26 27.16 -22.02 4.27
N ALA A 27 28.08 -21.06 4.33
CA ALA A 27 28.70 -20.53 3.13
C ALA A 27 29.43 -21.69 2.43
N PHE A 28 29.19 -21.89 1.13
CA PHE A 28 29.90 -22.91 0.36
C PHE A 28 31.39 -22.58 0.28
N VAL A 29 32.23 -23.45 0.85
CA VAL A 29 33.68 -23.32 0.79
C VAL A 29 34.21 -24.23 -0.30
N ARG A 30 34.76 -23.63 -1.37
CA ARG A 30 35.38 -24.38 -2.46
C ARG A 30 36.84 -24.72 -2.11
N PRO A 31 37.28 -25.99 -2.21
CA PRO A 31 38.69 -26.32 -2.09
C PRO A 31 39.55 -25.55 -3.10
N ARG A 32 40.71 -25.04 -2.67
CA ARG A 32 41.69 -24.38 -3.54
C ARG A 32 42.95 -25.22 -3.63
N TRP A 33 43.11 -25.92 -4.74
CA TRP A 33 44.27 -26.76 -5.02
C TRP A 33 45.50 -25.92 -5.38
N PHE A 34 46.68 -26.35 -4.92
CA PHE A 34 47.96 -25.74 -5.29
C PHE A 34 49.07 -26.81 -5.38
N ALA A 35 50.14 -26.49 -6.10
CA ALA A 35 51.25 -27.42 -6.31
C ALA A 35 51.95 -27.76 -4.98
N GLY A 36 52.15 -29.05 -4.72
CA GLY A 36 52.74 -29.55 -3.48
C GLY A 36 51.74 -29.75 -2.32
N MET A 37 50.45 -29.49 -2.53
CA MET A 37 49.40 -29.82 -1.56
C MET A 37 49.20 -31.34 -1.47
N LEU A 38 49.16 -31.88 -0.25
CA LEU A 38 48.74 -33.26 0.00
C LEU A 38 47.22 -33.35 -0.12
N LEU A 39 46.72 -34.26 -0.97
CA LEU A 39 45.30 -34.53 -1.11
C LEU A 39 44.85 -35.55 -0.07
N THR A 40 43.89 -35.17 0.76
CA THR A 40 43.32 -36.05 1.79
C THR A 40 41.88 -36.43 1.47
N GLU A 41 41.34 -37.40 2.22
CA GLU A 41 39.93 -37.76 2.17
C GLU A 41 39.04 -36.54 2.47
N ASP A 42 39.42 -35.70 3.43
CA ASP A 42 38.65 -34.52 3.81
C ASP A 42 38.57 -33.50 2.67
N ASP A 43 39.64 -33.32 1.90
CA ASP A 43 39.63 -32.42 0.74
C ASP A 43 38.71 -32.93 -0.38
N LEU A 44 38.73 -34.24 -0.65
CA LEU A 44 37.86 -34.86 -1.65
C LEU A 44 36.40 -34.86 -1.21
N ARG A 45 36.14 -35.13 0.07
CA ARG A 45 34.81 -35.04 0.69
C ARG A 45 34.27 -33.61 0.62
N ALA A 46 35.13 -32.62 0.90
CA ALA A 46 34.78 -31.21 0.77
C ALA A 46 34.46 -30.81 -0.69
N LEU A 47 35.21 -31.32 -1.68
CA LEU A 47 34.90 -31.09 -3.09
C LEU A 47 33.54 -31.68 -3.48
N THR A 48 33.28 -32.94 -3.11
CA THR A 48 32.01 -33.62 -3.40
C THR A 48 30.84 -32.88 -2.75
N ALA A 49 30.95 -32.52 -1.47
CA ALA A 49 29.93 -31.77 -0.76
C ALA A 49 29.69 -30.36 -1.35
N TYR A 50 30.75 -29.69 -1.82
CA TYR A 50 30.63 -28.41 -2.50
C TYR A 50 29.84 -28.52 -3.81
N VAL A 51 30.16 -29.52 -4.64
CA VAL A 51 29.49 -29.72 -5.95
C VAL A 51 28.03 -30.15 -5.75
N SER A 52 27.79 -31.23 -4.99
CA SER A 52 26.43 -31.73 -4.77
C SER A 52 25.55 -30.70 -4.05
N GLY A 53 26.11 -29.97 -3.07
CA GLY A 53 25.39 -28.91 -2.40
C GLY A 53 25.07 -27.72 -3.30
N LYS A 54 25.95 -27.39 -4.27
CA LYS A 54 25.68 -26.37 -5.29
C LYS A 54 24.57 -26.79 -6.26
N ASP A 55 24.51 -28.05 -6.64
CA ASP A 55 23.47 -28.59 -7.52
C ASP A 55 22.12 -28.67 -6.79
N ARG A 56 22.10 -29.18 -5.55
CA ARG A 56 20.90 -29.16 -4.68
C ARG A 56 20.38 -27.73 -4.46
N LEU A 57 21.27 -26.74 -4.32
CA LEU A 57 20.87 -25.33 -4.25
C LEU A 57 20.21 -24.85 -5.55
N HIS A 58 20.74 -25.22 -6.71
CA HIS A 58 20.12 -24.86 -8.00
C HIS A 58 18.74 -25.51 -8.14
N ASN A 59 18.62 -26.80 -7.85
CA ASN A 59 17.36 -27.54 -7.90
C ASN A 59 16.31 -26.91 -6.96
N SER A 60 16.64 -26.76 -5.67
CA SER A 60 15.70 -26.21 -4.67
C SER A 60 15.27 -24.77 -4.93
N ARG A 61 16.15 -23.92 -5.52
CA ARG A 61 15.88 -22.47 -5.65
C ARG A 61 15.39 -22.04 -7.04
N LEU A 62 15.79 -22.74 -8.10
CA LEU A 62 15.46 -22.35 -9.48
C LEU A 62 14.43 -23.27 -10.13
N ALA A 63 14.55 -24.59 -9.90
CA ALA A 63 13.62 -25.57 -10.46
C ALA A 63 12.41 -25.77 -9.54
N GLY A 64 12.64 -25.85 -8.23
CA GLY A 64 11.60 -26.18 -7.26
C GLY A 64 11.50 -27.66 -6.94
N SER A 65 10.43 -28.01 -6.24
CA SER A 65 10.03 -29.38 -5.94
C SER A 65 8.86 -29.84 -6.80
N GLY A 66 8.68 -31.16 -6.86
CA GLY A 66 7.60 -31.81 -7.56
C GLY A 66 8.09 -32.84 -8.57
N VAL A 67 7.14 -33.42 -9.30
CA VAL A 67 7.41 -34.30 -10.43
C VAL A 67 7.91 -33.47 -11.61
N VAL A 68 8.98 -33.91 -12.27
CA VAL A 68 9.51 -33.30 -13.50
C VAL A 68 8.90 -34.00 -14.71
N CYS A 69 8.94 -35.34 -14.74
CA CYS A 69 8.31 -36.14 -15.78
C CYS A 69 8.01 -37.57 -15.29
N GLY A 70 7.05 -38.23 -15.93
CA GLY A 70 6.68 -39.61 -15.60
C GLY A 70 6.03 -39.75 -14.22
N LEU A 71 6.47 -40.75 -13.46
CA LEU A 71 5.98 -41.09 -12.11
C LEU A 71 4.46 -41.21 -12.05
N GLU A 72 3.85 -41.66 -13.14
CA GLU A 72 2.41 -41.91 -13.21
C GLU A 72 2.08 -43.08 -12.30
N VAL A 73 1.09 -42.89 -11.44
CA VAL A 73 0.55 -43.93 -10.57
C VAL A 73 -0.69 -44.48 -11.26
N ALA A 74 -0.71 -45.79 -11.49
CA ALA A 74 -1.84 -46.50 -12.08
C ALA A 74 -2.24 -47.67 -11.18
N CYS A 75 -3.52 -48.02 -11.16
CA CYS A 75 -3.98 -49.23 -10.49
C CYS A 75 -3.29 -50.46 -11.09
N ASP A 76 -2.93 -51.43 -10.25
CA ASP A 76 -2.36 -52.69 -10.74
C ASP A 76 -3.43 -53.47 -11.54
N PRO A 77 -3.11 -54.03 -12.72
CA PRO A 77 -4.07 -54.80 -13.52
C PRO A 77 -4.64 -56.03 -12.81
N CYS A 78 -3.93 -56.55 -11.81
CA CYS A 78 -4.37 -57.69 -11.00
C CYS A 78 -5.29 -57.30 -9.84
N GLY A 79 -5.55 -56.01 -9.62
CA GLY A 79 -6.43 -55.49 -8.57
C GLY A 79 -5.83 -55.54 -7.15
N GLY A 80 -6.62 -55.14 -6.16
CA GLY A 80 -6.27 -55.16 -4.73
C GLY A 80 -5.64 -53.86 -4.20
N GLY A 81 -4.97 -53.96 -3.05
CA GLY A 81 -4.32 -52.84 -2.36
C GLY A 81 -3.02 -52.31 -2.99
N THR A 82 -2.70 -52.68 -4.23
CA THR A 82 -1.41 -52.40 -4.89
C THR A 82 -1.58 -51.43 -6.06
N VAL A 83 -0.64 -50.50 -6.18
CA VAL A 83 -0.53 -49.59 -7.34
C VAL A 83 0.81 -49.79 -8.05
N THR A 84 0.86 -49.47 -9.34
CA THR A 84 2.09 -49.44 -10.12
C THR A 84 2.54 -47.99 -10.32
N VAL A 85 3.77 -47.67 -9.88
CA VAL A 85 4.43 -46.40 -10.16
C VAL A 85 5.34 -46.56 -11.38
N ARG A 86 5.11 -45.79 -12.44
CA ARG A 86 5.91 -45.83 -13.67
C ARG A 86 7.25 -45.09 -13.50
N PRO A 87 8.26 -45.41 -14.34
CA PRO A 87 9.52 -44.67 -14.36
C PRO A 87 9.33 -43.17 -14.50
N GLY A 88 10.23 -42.41 -13.92
CA GLY A 88 10.20 -40.96 -13.99
C GLY A 88 11.18 -40.29 -13.05
N TYR A 89 11.04 -38.98 -12.95
CA TYR A 89 11.98 -38.10 -12.30
C TYR A 89 11.26 -37.01 -11.51
N ALA A 90 11.71 -36.77 -10.28
CA ALA A 90 11.19 -35.76 -9.37
C ALA A 90 12.32 -35.04 -8.62
N LEU A 91 12.00 -33.85 -8.11
CA LEU A 91 12.84 -33.05 -7.23
C LEU A 91 12.13 -32.86 -5.89
N ASP A 92 12.84 -33.06 -4.78
CA ASP A 92 12.33 -32.65 -3.48
C ASP A 92 12.61 -31.17 -3.15
N CYS A 93 12.03 -30.66 -2.05
CA CYS A 93 12.23 -29.27 -1.64
C CYS A 93 13.67 -28.95 -1.18
N ALA A 94 14.49 -29.96 -0.89
CA ALA A 94 15.90 -29.82 -0.53
C ALA A 94 16.81 -29.85 -1.78
N GLY A 95 16.24 -30.16 -2.96
CA GLY A 95 16.92 -30.22 -4.24
C GLY A 95 17.54 -31.58 -4.56
N HIS A 96 17.15 -32.65 -3.86
CA HIS A 96 17.56 -34.01 -4.20
C HIS A 96 16.82 -34.53 -5.43
N ASP A 97 17.55 -35.30 -6.21
CA ASP A 97 17.07 -35.95 -7.43
C ASP A 97 16.47 -37.32 -7.08
N ILE A 98 15.19 -37.53 -7.41
CA ILE A 98 14.50 -38.81 -7.23
C ILE A 98 14.27 -39.43 -8.60
N VAL A 99 15.00 -40.51 -8.90
CA VAL A 99 14.94 -41.21 -10.19
C VAL A 99 14.36 -42.61 -10.00
N VAL A 100 13.17 -42.85 -10.54
CA VAL A 100 12.54 -44.18 -10.62
C VAL A 100 12.85 -44.76 -11.99
N GLY A 101 13.73 -45.76 -12.05
CA GLY A 101 14.23 -46.31 -13.32
C GLY A 101 13.32 -47.35 -13.99
N CYS A 102 12.51 -48.06 -13.19
CA CYS A 102 11.67 -49.17 -13.63
C CYS A 102 10.28 -49.08 -13.01
N PRO A 103 9.24 -49.68 -13.62
CA PRO A 103 7.93 -49.78 -12.98
C PRO A 103 8.02 -50.56 -11.66
N GLU A 104 7.51 -49.96 -10.57
CA GLU A 104 7.48 -50.59 -9.25
C GLU A 104 6.06 -50.83 -8.76
N LYS A 105 5.83 -52.01 -8.19
CA LYS A 105 4.58 -52.35 -7.51
C LYS A 105 4.67 -51.91 -6.06
N VAL A 106 3.73 -51.08 -5.64
CA VAL A 106 3.67 -50.50 -4.30
C VAL A 106 2.42 -51.00 -3.61
N ASP A 107 2.60 -51.74 -2.52
CA ASP A 107 1.51 -52.17 -1.65
C ASP A 107 1.09 -51.00 -0.74
N VAL A 108 0.00 -50.33 -1.12
CA VAL A 108 -0.53 -49.17 -0.41
C VAL A 108 -1.07 -49.58 0.96
N VAL A 109 -1.69 -50.75 1.07
CA VAL A 109 -2.27 -51.25 2.32
C VAL A 109 -1.17 -51.53 3.35
N ALA A 110 -0.07 -52.13 2.92
CA ALA A 110 1.10 -52.33 3.79
C ALA A 110 1.69 -51.00 4.27
N LEU A 111 1.77 -49.99 3.39
CA LEU A 111 2.23 -48.64 3.78
C LEU A 111 1.28 -47.94 4.75
N VAL A 112 -0.04 -48.10 4.57
CA VAL A 112 -1.05 -47.56 5.51
C VAL A 112 -0.92 -48.25 6.88
N ASN A 113 -0.67 -49.55 6.91
CA ASN A 113 -0.44 -50.26 8.16
C ASN A 113 0.83 -49.75 8.88
N ASP A 114 1.95 -49.61 8.16
CA ASP A 114 3.19 -49.06 8.71
C ASP A 114 3.00 -47.64 9.27
N LEU A 115 2.23 -46.79 8.58
CA LEU A 115 1.86 -45.45 9.08
C LEU A 115 1.09 -45.55 10.40
N ARG A 116 0.07 -46.42 10.49
CA ARG A 116 -0.74 -46.61 11.71
C ARG A 116 0.08 -47.13 12.87
N VAL A 117 0.96 -48.11 12.65
CA VAL A 117 1.84 -48.65 13.69
C VAL A 117 2.77 -47.55 14.23
N ARG A 118 3.33 -46.71 13.35
CA ARG A 118 4.17 -45.58 13.78
C ARG A 118 3.41 -44.52 14.57
N GLN A 119 2.16 -44.24 14.20
CA GLN A 119 1.34 -43.22 14.89
C GLN A 119 0.79 -43.71 16.25
N LEU A 120 0.33 -44.95 16.32
CA LEU A 120 -0.35 -45.50 17.50
C LEU A 120 0.59 -46.27 18.43
N GLY A 121 1.79 -46.66 17.96
CA GLY A 121 2.76 -47.45 18.71
C GLY A 121 2.36 -48.92 18.91
N VAL A 122 1.23 -49.34 18.35
CA VAL A 122 0.68 -50.70 18.43
C VAL A 122 0.10 -51.12 17.08
N ASP A 123 0.21 -52.40 16.75
CA ASP A 123 -0.46 -53.00 15.60
C ASP A 123 -1.90 -53.37 16.00
N CYS A 124 -2.86 -52.54 15.56
CA CYS A 124 -4.28 -52.71 15.86
C CYS A 124 -4.99 -53.67 14.89
N GLY A 125 -4.27 -54.35 14.00
CA GLY A 125 -4.87 -55.18 12.95
C GLY A 125 -5.44 -54.36 11.79
N ASP A 126 -6.40 -54.96 11.09
CA ASP A 126 -6.76 -54.63 9.70
C ASP A 126 -6.97 -53.13 9.43
N PRO A 127 -6.19 -52.52 8.51
CA PRO A 127 -6.26 -51.09 8.27
C PRO A 127 -7.52 -50.63 7.53
N CYS A 128 -8.37 -51.55 7.06
CA CYS A 128 -9.46 -51.28 6.10
C CYS A 128 -10.55 -50.37 6.67
N GLY A 129 -10.65 -49.18 6.08
CA GLY A 129 -11.77 -48.26 6.22
C GLY A 129 -11.68 -47.19 5.13
N ASP A 130 -12.81 -46.61 4.76
CA ASP A 130 -12.89 -45.65 3.65
C ASP A 130 -12.10 -44.38 3.94
N ARG A 131 -10.91 -44.25 3.32
CA ARG A 131 -10.01 -43.11 3.52
C ARG A 131 -9.20 -42.80 2.27
N ALA A 132 -8.85 -41.53 2.12
CA ALA A 132 -7.90 -41.06 1.13
C ALA A 132 -6.51 -40.87 1.76
N PHE A 133 -5.47 -41.26 1.03
CA PHE A 133 -4.06 -41.07 1.40
C PHE A 133 -3.29 -40.42 0.24
N GLY A 134 -2.28 -39.63 0.54
CA GLY A 134 -1.28 -39.23 -0.45
C GLY A 134 -0.17 -40.29 -0.52
N LEU A 135 0.17 -40.74 -1.72
CA LEU A 135 1.35 -41.56 -2.01
C LEU A 135 2.53 -40.66 -2.39
N TYR A 136 3.62 -40.77 -1.65
CA TYR A 136 4.80 -39.93 -1.83
C TYR A 136 6.05 -40.75 -2.14
N ALA A 137 6.99 -40.15 -2.87
CA ALA A 137 8.36 -40.63 -2.97
C ALA A 137 9.28 -39.80 -2.06
N ARG A 138 10.11 -40.51 -1.28
CA ARG A 138 11.09 -39.91 -0.37
C ARG A 138 12.50 -40.31 -0.79
N TYR A 139 13.38 -39.33 -0.91
CA TYR A 139 14.80 -39.55 -1.16
C TYR A 139 15.49 -40.22 0.04
N THR A 140 16.39 -41.17 -0.25
CA THR A 140 17.19 -41.87 0.74
C THR A 140 18.57 -42.21 0.18
N GLU A 141 19.59 -42.22 1.03
CA GLU A 141 20.95 -42.63 0.66
C GLU A 141 21.30 -43.95 1.35
N GLU A 142 21.85 -44.91 0.60
CA GLU A 142 22.33 -46.18 1.13
C GLU A 142 23.84 -46.32 0.95
N ARG A 143 24.54 -46.78 1.99
CA ARG A 143 25.97 -47.09 1.91
C ARG A 143 26.15 -48.51 1.34
N VAL A 144 26.87 -48.62 0.24
CA VAL A 144 26.94 -49.86 -0.56
C VAL A 144 28.36 -50.20 -0.98
N GLU A 145 28.53 -51.42 -1.49
CA GLU A 145 29.82 -51.95 -1.97
C GLU A 145 30.93 -51.84 -0.93
N PRO A 146 30.83 -52.62 0.17
CA PRO A 146 31.83 -52.61 1.23
C PRO A 146 33.15 -53.18 0.72
N ILE A 147 34.24 -52.44 0.95
CA ILE A 147 35.61 -52.83 0.60
C ILE A 147 36.46 -52.93 1.87
N SER A 148 37.43 -53.84 1.88
CA SER A 148 38.39 -53.92 2.98
C SER A 148 39.32 -52.70 2.96
N ALA A 149 39.40 -51.97 4.06
CA ALA A 149 40.36 -50.88 4.19
C ALA A 149 41.81 -51.43 4.17
N TYR A 150 42.74 -50.65 3.61
CA TYR A 150 44.15 -50.99 3.69
C TYR A 150 44.61 -50.94 5.15
N PRO A 151 45.33 -51.96 5.65
CA PRO A 151 45.85 -51.95 7.01
C PRO A 151 46.85 -50.80 7.16
N THR A 152 46.52 -49.84 8.04
CA THR A 152 47.46 -48.81 8.48
C THR A 152 48.28 -49.34 9.64
N VAL A 153 49.52 -48.87 9.79
CA VAL A 153 50.58 -49.52 10.59
C VAL A 153 50.29 -49.59 12.10
N ASP A 154 49.24 -48.93 12.59
CA ASP A 154 48.97 -48.74 14.03
C ASP A 154 47.69 -49.40 14.57
N THR A 155 46.97 -50.25 13.82
CA THR A 155 45.79 -50.97 14.35
C THR A 155 45.93 -52.49 14.23
N CYS A 156 46.15 -53.17 15.36
CA CYS A 156 46.20 -54.64 15.47
C CYS A 156 44.82 -55.33 15.33
N ALA A 157 43.76 -54.60 14.99
CA ALA A 157 42.45 -55.16 14.66
C ALA A 157 42.24 -55.05 13.14
N PRO A 158 41.71 -56.10 12.46
CA PRO A 158 41.37 -55.99 11.05
C PRO A 158 40.36 -54.86 10.88
N ALA A 159 40.73 -53.83 10.14
CA ALA A 159 39.79 -52.80 9.72
C ALA A 159 38.66 -53.51 8.96
N GLY A 160 37.43 -53.42 9.49
CA GLY A 160 36.26 -54.04 8.88
C GLY A 160 36.05 -53.53 7.45
N CYS A 161 35.17 -54.21 6.71
CA CYS A 161 34.79 -53.69 5.39
C CYS A 161 34.02 -52.38 5.57
N GLU A 162 34.48 -51.33 4.90
CA GLU A 162 33.84 -50.01 4.89
C GLU A 162 33.15 -49.79 3.54
N PRO A 163 31.94 -49.20 3.49
CA PRO A 163 31.25 -48.89 2.23
C PRO A 163 32.05 -47.94 1.34
N SER A 164 32.29 -48.33 0.09
CA SER A 164 33.05 -47.50 -0.87
C SER A 164 32.18 -46.51 -1.64
N ARG A 165 30.86 -46.71 -1.67
CA ARG A 165 29.92 -45.90 -2.44
C ARG A 165 28.67 -45.56 -1.63
N VAL A 166 28.08 -44.43 -1.98
CA VAL A 166 26.72 -44.06 -1.57
C VAL A 166 25.83 -44.21 -2.79
N ARG A 167 24.78 -45.02 -2.67
CA ARG A 167 23.73 -45.16 -3.69
C ARG A 167 22.59 -44.24 -3.29
N GLU A 168 22.27 -43.31 -4.16
CA GLU A 168 21.07 -42.50 -4.09
C GLU A 168 19.87 -43.36 -4.52
N THR A 169 18.84 -43.43 -3.67
CA THR A 169 17.65 -44.26 -3.87
C THR A 169 16.41 -43.58 -3.31
N TYR A 170 15.26 -44.24 -3.37
CA TYR A 170 14.00 -43.73 -2.87
C TYR A 170 13.23 -44.79 -2.08
N ARG A 171 12.26 -44.32 -1.30
CA ARG A 171 11.21 -45.15 -0.69
C ARG A 171 9.85 -44.52 -0.89
N PHE A 172 8.83 -45.35 -1.08
CA PHE A 172 7.45 -44.89 -1.08
C PHE A 172 6.90 -44.82 0.34
N VAL A 173 6.17 -43.75 0.63
CA VAL A 173 5.49 -43.54 1.91
C VAL A 173 4.09 -43.02 1.67
N VAL A 174 3.16 -43.32 2.59
CA VAL A 174 1.82 -42.76 2.57
C VAL A 174 1.63 -41.78 3.73
N LYS A 175 0.85 -40.73 3.48
CA LYS A 175 0.44 -39.76 4.50
C LYS A 175 -1.05 -39.44 4.35
N PRO A 176 -1.71 -38.93 5.40
CA PRO A 176 -3.04 -38.34 5.27
C PRO A 176 -3.07 -37.26 4.18
N VAL A 177 -4.18 -37.13 3.45
CA VAL A 177 -4.34 -36.08 2.41
C VAL A 177 -4.22 -34.67 3.00
N ASP A 178 -4.65 -34.49 4.25
CA ASP A 178 -4.56 -33.19 4.97
C ASP A 178 -3.10 -32.77 5.27
N ASP A 179 -2.13 -33.70 5.21
CA ASP A 179 -0.70 -33.43 5.40
C ASP A 179 0.00 -33.03 4.08
N ALA A 180 -0.73 -32.91 2.96
CA ALA A 180 -0.21 -32.46 1.67
C ALA A 180 0.04 -30.93 1.68
N ALA A 181 0.95 -30.47 2.54
CA ALA A 181 1.48 -29.13 2.45
C ALA A 181 2.27 -29.03 1.14
N GLY A 182 1.66 -28.44 0.12
CA GLY A 182 2.37 -28.11 -1.11
C GLY A 182 3.56 -27.18 -0.80
N HIS A 183 4.71 -27.47 -1.36
CA HIS A 183 5.91 -26.64 -1.34
C HIS A 183 5.77 -25.40 -2.23
N ARG A 184 4.70 -25.33 -3.03
CA ARG A 184 4.38 -24.13 -3.81
C ARG A 184 4.14 -22.93 -2.90
N TYR A 185 4.79 -21.82 -3.23
CA TYR A 185 4.53 -20.57 -2.53
C TYR A 185 3.10 -20.08 -2.79
N ARG A 186 2.32 -19.96 -1.73
CA ARG A 186 0.92 -19.49 -1.73
C ARG A 186 0.83 -18.11 -1.08
N PRO A 187 0.78 -17.01 -1.87
CA PRO A 187 0.75 -15.65 -1.31
C PRO A 187 -0.51 -15.39 -0.49
N ASP A 188 -1.63 -16.01 -0.84
CA ASP A 188 -2.89 -16.00 -0.12
C ASP A 188 -2.77 -16.57 1.30
N VAL A 189 -2.13 -17.74 1.45
CA VAL A 189 -1.86 -18.38 2.74
C VAL A 189 -0.87 -17.56 3.55
N TRP A 190 0.20 -17.08 2.89
CA TRP A 190 1.22 -16.25 3.53
C TRP A 190 0.64 -14.93 4.08
N LEU A 191 -0.26 -14.29 3.32
CA LEU A 191 -0.95 -13.07 3.76
C LEU A 191 -1.91 -13.37 4.90
N THR A 192 -2.68 -14.45 4.80
CA THR A 192 -3.65 -14.84 5.82
C THR A 192 -2.96 -15.13 7.14
N ALA A 193 -1.79 -15.75 7.12
CA ALA A 193 -0.98 -16.00 8.32
C ALA A 193 -0.51 -14.70 9.01
N ARG A 194 -0.27 -13.61 8.26
CA ARG A 194 0.23 -12.33 8.81
C ARG A 194 -0.86 -11.31 9.12
N LEU A 195 -1.86 -11.20 8.26
CA LEU A 195 -2.92 -10.18 8.33
C LEU A 195 -4.26 -10.74 8.83
N GLY A 196 -4.40 -12.05 8.89
CA GLY A 196 -5.66 -12.75 9.14
C GLY A 196 -6.52 -12.94 7.89
N ASP A 197 -7.65 -13.62 8.11
CA ASP A 197 -8.64 -13.92 7.08
C ASP A 197 -9.20 -12.65 6.43
N GLU A 198 -9.73 -12.78 5.21
CA GLU A 198 -10.18 -11.63 4.41
C GLU A 198 -11.25 -10.79 5.10
N GLU A 199 -12.23 -11.44 5.72
CA GLU A 199 -13.33 -10.77 6.43
C GLU A 199 -12.79 -9.95 7.62
N LYS A 200 -11.89 -10.53 8.42
CA LYS A 200 -11.25 -9.86 9.55
C LYS A 200 -10.42 -8.67 9.09
N LEU A 201 -9.64 -8.84 8.02
CA LEU A 201 -8.81 -7.78 7.44
C LEU A 201 -9.69 -6.65 6.88
N SER A 202 -10.78 -6.97 6.18
CA SER A 202 -11.71 -5.98 5.65
C SER A 202 -12.33 -5.14 6.76
N GLY A 203 -12.82 -5.79 7.83
CA GLY A 203 -13.36 -5.10 9.00
C GLY A 203 -12.33 -4.23 9.71
N LEU A 204 -11.09 -4.70 9.83
CA LEU A 204 -9.99 -3.93 10.42
C LEU A 204 -9.62 -2.70 9.56
N ARG A 205 -9.56 -2.85 8.24
CA ARG A 205 -9.29 -1.74 7.31
C ARG A 205 -10.40 -0.70 7.34
N GLU A 206 -11.65 -1.12 7.44
CA GLU A 206 -12.80 -0.22 7.60
C GLU A 206 -12.70 0.58 8.91
N GLN A 207 -12.35 -0.07 10.02
CA GLN A 207 -12.10 0.60 11.31
C GLN A 207 -10.93 1.59 11.20
N GLY A 208 -9.82 1.20 10.57
CA GLY A 208 -8.66 2.07 10.38
C GLY A 208 -8.95 3.29 9.53
N TRP A 209 -9.71 3.13 8.43
CA TRP A 209 -10.18 4.23 7.61
C TRP A 209 -11.10 5.17 8.41
N ARG A 210 -12.08 4.62 9.15
CA ARG A 210 -12.97 5.39 10.01
C ARG A 210 -12.19 6.21 11.04
N LEU A 211 -11.20 5.60 11.71
CA LEU A 211 -10.32 6.30 12.65
C LEU A 211 -9.52 7.42 11.97
N GLY A 212 -8.97 7.19 10.77
CA GLY A 212 -8.22 8.23 10.04
C GLY A 212 -9.08 9.44 9.68
N VAL A 213 -10.30 9.20 9.17
CA VAL A 213 -11.27 10.24 8.83
C VAL A 213 -11.68 11.04 10.07
N TYR A 214 -12.15 10.36 11.11
CA TYR A 214 -12.56 11.03 12.35
C TYR A 214 -11.40 11.71 13.06
N GLY A 215 -10.21 11.09 13.07
CA GLY A 215 -9.03 11.64 13.72
C GLY A 215 -8.60 12.97 13.13
N THR A 216 -8.68 13.10 11.80
CA THR A 216 -8.37 14.36 11.10
C THR A 216 -9.36 15.45 11.51
N ALA A 217 -10.66 15.16 11.52
CA ALA A 217 -11.69 16.11 11.93
C ALA A 217 -11.64 16.48 13.42
N MET A 218 -11.28 15.53 14.29
CA MET A 218 -11.05 15.79 15.72
C MET A 218 -9.89 16.76 15.93
N ARG A 219 -8.81 16.61 15.17
CA ARG A 219 -7.70 17.56 15.19
C ARG A 219 -8.14 18.94 14.74
N HIS A 220 -8.90 19.04 13.65
CA HIS A 220 -9.45 20.33 13.21
C HIS A 220 -10.39 20.95 14.26
N ALA A 221 -11.32 20.17 14.82
CA ALA A 221 -12.29 20.65 15.80
C ALA A 221 -11.63 21.20 17.08
N THR A 222 -10.53 20.57 17.51
CA THR A 222 -9.77 20.96 18.72
C THR A 222 -8.80 22.11 18.45
N TRP A 223 -8.07 22.07 17.33
CA TRP A 223 -7.12 23.11 16.94
C TRP A 223 -7.78 24.45 16.58
N THR A 224 -8.99 24.41 16.01
CA THR A 224 -9.69 25.64 15.63
C THR A 224 -10.21 26.46 16.82
N GLY A 225 -10.22 25.90 18.03
CA GLY A 225 -10.61 26.58 19.25
C GLY A 225 -12.09 26.98 19.25
N ALA A 226 -12.40 28.23 19.62
CA ALA A 226 -13.76 28.77 19.61
C ALA A 226 -14.16 29.44 18.28
N ARG A 227 -13.30 29.38 17.24
CA ARG A 227 -13.52 30.14 16.01
C ARG A 227 -14.64 29.53 15.16
N PRO A 228 -15.48 30.32 14.47
CA PRO A 228 -16.50 29.79 13.59
C PRO A 228 -15.92 28.99 12.43
N ILE A 229 -16.67 28.00 11.94
CA ILE A 229 -16.38 27.27 10.72
C ILE A 229 -17.11 27.97 9.58
N GLU A 230 -16.41 28.25 8.50
CA GLU A 230 -16.93 29.05 7.39
C GLU A 230 -18.22 28.47 6.80
N PHE A 231 -19.23 29.34 6.69
CA PHE A 231 -20.45 29.08 5.92
C PHE A 231 -20.34 29.78 4.56
N ASP A 232 -19.92 29.03 3.56
CA ASP A 232 -19.68 29.51 2.19
C ASP A 232 -20.88 29.25 1.26
N ALA A 233 -20.77 29.69 0.02
CA ALA A 233 -21.80 29.50 -1.01
C ALA A 233 -22.09 28.01 -1.27
N GLU A 234 -21.07 27.15 -1.24
CA GLU A 234 -21.22 25.69 -1.43
C GLU A 234 -22.04 25.07 -0.29
N THR A 235 -21.82 25.53 0.94
CA THR A 235 -22.62 25.12 2.10
C THR A 235 -24.06 25.60 1.99
N ALA A 236 -24.29 26.82 1.49
CA ALA A 236 -25.63 27.34 1.24
C ALA A 236 -26.38 26.55 0.16
N ASP A 237 -25.70 26.15 -0.92
CA ASP A 237 -26.27 25.27 -1.96
C ASP A 237 -26.63 23.91 -1.37
N ARG A 238 -25.71 23.29 -0.63
CA ARG A 238 -25.96 22.01 0.07
C ARG A 238 -27.14 22.08 1.03
N PHE A 239 -27.29 23.20 1.75
CA PHE A 239 -28.44 23.44 2.62
C PHE A 239 -29.74 23.43 1.82
N ARG A 240 -29.81 24.20 0.73
CA ARG A 240 -31.02 24.31 -0.10
C ARG A 240 -31.39 22.98 -0.75
N ASP A 241 -30.40 22.27 -1.29
CA ASP A 241 -30.60 20.96 -1.92
C ASP A 241 -31.14 19.95 -0.90
N ALA A 242 -30.53 19.89 0.29
CA ALA A 242 -30.98 18.98 1.34
C ALA A 242 -32.38 19.33 1.85
N VAL A 243 -32.72 20.62 1.99
CA VAL A 243 -34.09 21.06 2.33
C VAL A 243 -35.09 20.64 1.25
N ALA A 244 -34.75 20.80 -0.03
CA ALA A 244 -35.63 20.41 -1.13
C ALA A 244 -35.87 18.89 -1.17
N VAL A 245 -34.81 18.09 -1.01
CA VAL A 245 -34.92 16.62 -1.03
C VAL A 245 -35.65 16.09 0.20
N LEU A 246 -35.29 16.54 1.41
CA LEU A 246 -35.93 16.09 2.65
C LEU A 246 -37.36 16.58 2.79
N GLY A 247 -37.67 17.78 2.26
CA GLY A 247 -39.04 18.30 2.22
C GLY A 247 -39.97 17.51 1.30
N ALA A 248 -39.41 16.80 0.31
CA ALA A 248 -40.12 15.92 -0.61
C ALA A 248 -40.00 14.42 -0.24
N ALA A 249 -39.39 14.09 0.90
CA ALA A 249 -39.16 12.71 1.31
C ALA A 249 -40.49 11.98 1.59
N PRO A 250 -40.61 10.70 1.20
CA PRO A 250 -41.79 9.89 1.50
C PRO A 250 -41.92 9.64 3.02
N GLU A 251 -43.15 9.53 3.52
CA GLU A 251 -43.41 9.20 4.94
C GLU A 251 -42.79 7.86 5.36
N THR A 252 -42.71 6.90 4.42
CA THR A 252 -42.09 5.59 4.59
C THR A 252 -41.09 5.32 3.46
N PRO A 253 -39.80 5.64 3.62
CA PRO A 253 -38.80 5.38 2.59
C PRO A 253 -38.50 3.90 2.45
N SER A 254 -38.20 3.48 1.22
CA SER A 254 -37.68 2.15 0.92
C SER A 254 -36.21 2.00 1.36
N ASP A 255 -35.75 0.77 1.56
CA ASP A 255 -34.37 0.50 1.96
C ASP A 255 -33.33 1.06 0.97
N ALA A 256 -33.70 1.23 -0.31
CA ALA A 256 -32.84 1.84 -1.33
C ALA A 256 -32.71 3.37 -1.21
N GLU A 257 -33.72 4.05 -0.66
CA GLU A 257 -33.76 5.52 -0.49
C GLU A 257 -33.10 5.96 0.82
N VAL A 258 -33.03 5.08 1.82
CA VAL A 258 -32.48 5.38 3.15
C VAL A 258 -31.03 5.90 3.10
N PRO A 259 -30.09 5.33 2.31
CA PRO A 259 -28.74 5.90 2.16
C PRO A 259 -28.71 7.37 1.78
N ASP A 260 -29.51 7.73 0.77
CA ASP A 260 -29.55 9.10 0.26
C ASP A 260 -30.20 10.03 1.28
N LEU A 261 -31.29 9.61 1.92
CA LEU A 261 -31.93 10.41 2.98
C LEU A 261 -31.00 10.66 4.17
N VAL A 262 -30.26 9.64 4.62
CA VAL A 262 -29.28 9.80 5.70
C VAL A 262 -28.16 10.75 5.29
N GLU A 263 -27.70 10.72 4.04
CA GLU A 263 -26.72 11.68 3.53
C GLU A 263 -27.28 13.11 3.49
N GLN A 264 -28.54 13.30 3.08
CA GLN A 264 -29.18 14.62 3.09
C GLN A 264 -29.41 15.14 4.52
N ILE A 265 -29.79 14.29 5.47
CA ILE A 265 -29.88 14.63 6.90
C ILE A 265 -28.52 15.10 7.42
N ARG A 266 -27.45 14.37 7.07
CA ARG A 266 -26.08 14.74 7.43
C ARG A 266 -25.65 16.07 6.81
N ALA A 267 -25.97 16.29 5.54
CA ALA A 267 -25.66 17.50 4.80
C ALA A 267 -26.36 18.73 5.41
N LEU A 268 -27.66 18.64 5.68
CA LEU A 268 -28.45 19.70 6.30
C LEU A 268 -28.00 19.96 7.75
N GLY A 269 -27.82 18.91 8.54
CA GLY A 269 -27.31 19.01 9.92
C GLY A 269 -25.93 19.66 9.98
N SER A 270 -25.04 19.35 9.02
CA SER A 270 -23.73 19.96 8.91
C SER A 270 -23.79 21.46 8.58
N ALA A 271 -24.66 21.85 7.64
CA ALA A 271 -24.84 23.25 7.27
C ALA A 271 -25.42 24.08 8.44
N LEU A 272 -26.42 23.54 9.15
CA LEU A 272 -26.96 24.15 10.37
C LEU A 272 -25.90 24.24 11.47
N ALA A 273 -25.09 23.19 11.68
CA ALA A 273 -24.01 23.18 12.66
C ALA A 273 -22.93 24.22 12.37
N ARG A 274 -22.60 24.49 11.10
CA ARG A 274 -21.68 25.59 10.72
C ARG A 274 -22.23 26.94 11.14
N LEU A 275 -23.51 27.21 10.86
CA LEU A 275 -24.20 28.42 11.31
C LEU A 275 -24.26 28.51 12.85
N ASP A 276 -24.45 27.39 13.53
CA ASP A 276 -24.44 27.31 15.00
C ASP A 276 -23.06 27.62 15.62
N THR A 277 -21.96 27.56 14.85
CA THR A 277 -20.63 27.98 15.34
C THR A 277 -20.44 29.49 15.42
N TYR A 278 -21.34 30.28 14.83
CA TYR A 278 -21.31 31.74 14.90
C TYR A 278 -22.12 32.26 16.10
N PRO A 279 -21.74 33.42 16.66
CA PRO A 279 -22.60 34.14 17.60
C PRO A 279 -23.98 34.44 16.98
N ASP A 280 -25.04 34.49 17.80
CA ASP A 280 -26.43 34.62 17.33
C ASP A 280 -26.64 35.76 16.31
N ALA A 281 -26.06 36.94 16.56
CA ALA A 281 -26.20 38.10 15.68
C ALA A 281 -25.54 37.89 14.30
N ASP A 282 -24.41 37.19 14.24
CA ASP A 282 -23.73 36.89 12.98
C ASP A 282 -24.40 35.75 12.24
N ARG A 283 -24.90 34.75 12.96
CA ARG A 283 -25.64 33.62 12.39
C ARG A 283 -26.84 34.09 11.57
N ASP A 284 -27.68 34.94 12.14
CA ASP A 284 -28.90 35.41 11.49
C ASP A 284 -28.58 36.32 10.28
N ARG A 285 -27.53 37.13 10.39
CA ARG A 285 -27.03 37.96 9.29
C ARG A 285 -26.53 37.11 8.12
N ILE A 286 -25.65 36.14 8.39
CA ILE A 286 -25.08 35.26 7.37
C ILE A 286 -26.17 34.41 6.71
N ALA A 287 -27.12 33.89 7.50
CA ALA A 287 -28.26 33.16 6.98
C ALA A 287 -29.12 34.01 6.03
N GLY A 288 -29.39 35.26 6.42
CA GLY A 288 -30.13 36.22 5.59
C GLY A 288 -29.40 36.59 4.29
N GLU A 289 -28.08 36.84 4.37
CA GLU A 289 -27.24 37.13 3.20
C GLU A 289 -27.16 35.94 2.22
N ALA A 290 -27.13 34.71 2.74
CA ALA A 290 -27.09 33.49 1.94
C ALA A 290 -28.47 33.01 1.43
N GLY A 291 -29.56 33.66 1.85
CA GLY A 291 -30.93 33.30 1.47
C GLY A 291 -31.38 31.94 2.03
N VAL A 292 -30.95 31.59 3.25
CA VAL A 292 -31.31 30.32 3.90
C VAL A 292 -32.24 30.59 5.10
N ASP A 293 -33.34 29.84 5.17
CA ASP A 293 -34.30 29.92 6.29
C ASP A 293 -33.94 28.88 7.35
N LEU A 294 -33.40 29.35 8.48
CA LEU A 294 -32.98 28.50 9.61
C LEU A 294 -34.16 27.73 10.24
N ALA A 295 -35.33 28.36 10.36
CA ALA A 295 -36.49 27.73 10.99
C ALA A 295 -37.02 26.60 10.10
N GLU A 296 -37.09 26.85 8.79
CA GLU A 296 -37.46 25.83 7.82
C GLU A 296 -36.43 24.70 7.77
N GLY A 297 -35.14 25.01 7.76
CA GLY A 297 -34.07 24.01 7.79
C GLY A 297 -34.17 23.07 8.99
N ARG A 298 -34.37 23.60 10.21
CA ARG A 298 -34.53 22.76 11.41
C ARG A 298 -35.80 21.92 11.37
N ARG A 299 -36.92 22.50 10.90
CA ARG A 299 -38.19 21.78 10.75
C ARG A 299 -38.05 20.60 9.77
N VAL A 300 -37.47 20.85 8.59
CA VAL A 300 -37.26 19.83 7.55
C VAL A 300 -36.26 18.77 8.01
N LEU A 301 -35.20 19.15 8.73
CA LEU A 301 -34.28 18.19 9.36
C LEU A 301 -35.02 17.25 10.32
N GLY A 302 -35.90 17.78 11.16
CA GLY A 302 -36.73 16.98 12.08
C GLY A 302 -37.65 16.00 11.33
N VAL A 303 -38.28 16.45 10.24
CA VAL A 303 -39.11 15.58 9.37
C VAL A 303 -38.27 14.46 8.75
N GLY A 304 -37.11 14.80 8.18
CA GLY A 304 -36.20 13.82 7.58
C GLY A 304 -35.72 12.76 8.57
N VAL A 305 -35.32 13.18 9.78
CA VAL A 305 -34.90 12.26 10.85
C VAL A 305 -36.05 11.36 11.30
N ALA A 306 -37.28 11.87 11.37
CA ALA A 306 -38.46 11.08 11.74
C ALA A 306 -38.84 10.05 10.65
N ALA A 307 -38.57 10.35 9.38
CA ALA A 307 -38.86 9.46 8.25
C ALA A 307 -37.95 8.21 8.22
N VAL A 308 -36.76 8.24 8.84
CA VAL A 308 -35.81 7.12 8.84
C VAL A 308 -35.82 6.40 10.19
N PRO A 309 -36.54 5.27 10.35
CA PRO A 309 -36.56 4.53 11.60
C PRO A 309 -35.22 3.81 11.83
N ARG A 310 -34.82 3.66 13.11
CA ARG A 310 -33.57 2.96 13.48
C ARG A 310 -33.46 1.56 12.86
N VAL A 311 -34.56 0.81 12.80
CA VAL A 311 -34.61 -0.54 12.22
C VAL A 311 -34.25 -0.54 10.74
N ALA A 312 -34.57 0.52 9.98
CA ALA A 312 -34.16 0.62 8.57
C ALA A 312 -32.64 0.75 8.43
N VAL A 313 -31.99 1.51 9.33
CA VAL A 313 -30.52 1.65 9.35
C VAL A 313 -29.83 0.30 9.54
N GLU A 314 -30.36 -0.57 10.41
CA GLU A 314 -29.77 -1.90 10.68
C GLU A 314 -29.88 -2.84 9.48
N ARG A 315 -30.96 -2.73 8.68
CA ARG A 315 -31.11 -3.50 7.44
C ARG A 315 -30.18 -3.02 6.33
N VAL A 316 -30.05 -1.70 6.17
CA VAL A 316 -29.31 -1.08 5.06
C VAL A 316 -27.80 -1.18 5.27
N TRP A 317 -27.31 -1.03 6.52
CA TRP A 317 -25.88 -1.13 6.84
C TRP A 317 -25.61 -2.28 7.82
N PRO A 318 -25.38 -3.52 7.34
CA PRO A 318 -25.08 -4.65 8.19
C PRO A 318 -23.73 -4.52 8.91
N ALA A 319 -22.79 -3.77 8.35
CA ALA A 319 -21.52 -3.48 8.99
C ALA A 319 -21.72 -2.52 10.18
N ARG A 320 -21.47 -3.02 11.39
CA ARG A 320 -21.61 -2.27 12.66
C ARG A 320 -20.93 -0.89 12.62
N THR A 321 -19.80 -0.77 11.95
CA THR A 321 -19.02 0.46 11.79
C THR A 321 -19.79 1.57 11.07
N ARG A 322 -20.50 1.23 9.97
CA ARG A 322 -21.35 2.17 9.21
C ARG A 322 -22.67 2.42 9.92
N GLN A 323 -23.29 1.38 10.48
CA GLN A 323 -24.52 1.48 11.26
C GLN A 323 -24.38 2.51 12.40
N GLN A 324 -23.26 2.48 13.13
CA GLN A 324 -22.98 3.44 14.21
C GLN A 324 -22.88 4.89 13.71
N ILE A 325 -22.33 5.13 12.52
CA ILE A 325 -22.25 6.48 11.93
C ILE A 325 -23.64 6.94 11.51
N ALA A 326 -24.41 6.11 10.81
CA ALA A 326 -25.75 6.45 10.36
C ALA A 326 -26.69 6.75 11.54
N LEU A 327 -26.62 5.96 12.62
CA LEU A 327 -27.37 6.25 13.85
C LEU A 327 -26.92 7.57 14.50
N ALA A 328 -25.62 7.87 14.50
CA ALA A 328 -25.11 9.14 15.00
C ALA A 328 -25.58 10.34 14.15
N VAL A 329 -25.72 10.19 12.84
CA VAL A 329 -26.32 11.21 11.96
C VAL A 329 -27.76 11.50 12.38
N LEU A 330 -28.57 10.47 12.62
CA LEU A 330 -29.97 10.64 13.03
C LEU A 330 -30.09 11.29 14.42
N ASP A 331 -29.24 10.89 15.36
CA ASP A 331 -29.26 11.41 16.74
C ASP A 331 -28.80 12.87 16.80
N GLU A 332 -27.71 13.24 16.12
CA GLU A 332 -27.26 14.63 16.01
C GLU A 332 -28.24 15.48 15.17
N GLY A 333 -28.81 14.90 14.12
CA GLY A 333 -29.85 15.56 13.31
C GLY A 333 -31.07 15.92 14.16
N ARG A 334 -31.52 15.03 15.06
CA ARG A 334 -32.61 15.33 16.00
C ARG A 334 -32.24 16.48 16.94
N ARG A 335 -31.03 16.43 17.52
CA ARG A 335 -30.54 17.47 18.43
C ARG A 335 -30.55 18.86 17.76
N HIS A 336 -30.06 18.94 16.53
CA HIS A 336 -30.01 20.20 15.78
C HIS A 336 -31.37 20.61 15.19
N ALA A 337 -32.32 19.69 15.03
CA ALA A 337 -33.70 20.04 14.72
C ALA A 337 -34.39 20.73 15.92
N ASP A 338 -34.09 20.30 17.15
CA ASP A 338 -34.69 20.85 18.37
C ASP A 338 -34.13 22.25 18.74
N GLY A 339 -32.90 22.58 18.34
CA GLY A 339 -32.29 23.89 18.60
C GLY A 339 -30.82 24.00 18.19
N PRO A 340 -30.19 25.18 18.35
CA PRO A 340 -28.78 25.36 18.05
C PRO A 340 -27.92 24.48 18.98
N GLY A 341 -26.95 23.79 18.39
CA GLY A 341 -25.98 23.00 19.15
C GLY A 341 -24.77 23.82 19.61
N ASP A 342 -24.00 23.26 20.54
CA ASP A 342 -22.76 23.85 21.05
C ASP A 342 -21.66 22.79 21.27
N GLY A 343 -20.47 23.25 21.65
CA GLY A 343 -19.35 22.38 22.00
C GLY A 343 -18.62 21.73 20.83
N LEU A 344 -17.88 20.66 21.11
CA LEU A 344 -17.03 19.99 20.12
C LEU A 344 -17.86 19.10 19.18
N GLU A 345 -18.99 18.59 19.64
CA GLU A 345 -19.94 17.78 18.86
C GLU A 345 -20.49 18.57 17.68
N THR A 346 -20.95 19.80 17.91
CA THR A 346 -21.39 20.71 16.82
C THR A 346 -20.26 21.05 15.87
N ARG A 347 -19.02 21.24 16.35
CA ARG A 347 -17.86 21.48 15.47
C ARG A 347 -17.47 20.26 14.63
N MET A 348 -17.69 19.06 15.15
CA MET A 348 -17.53 17.81 14.40
C MET A 348 -18.63 17.67 13.34
N LEU A 349 -19.89 17.93 13.71
CA LEU A 349 -21.03 17.90 12.78
C LEU A 349 -20.91 18.97 11.69
N ALA A 350 -20.37 20.15 11.99
CA ALA A 350 -20.08 21.20 11.01
C ALA A 350 -19.09 20.75 9.92
N GLN A 351 -18.26 19.74 10.19
CA GLN A 351 -17.39 19.08 9.21
C GLN A 351 -18.06 17.89 8.50
N GLY A 352 -19.33 17.61 8.83
CA GLY A 352 -20.12 16.48 8.32
C GLY A 352 -19.89 15.18 9.08
N LEU A 353 -19.28 15.22 10.27
CA LEU A 353 -18.89 14.04 11.05
C LEU A 353 -19.59 14.07 12.42
N PRO A 354 -20.73 13.37 12.61
CA PRO A 354 -21.43 13.38 13.89
C PRO A 354 -20.56 12.75 14.99
N LEU A 355 -20.61 13.24 16.22
CA LEU A 355 -19.83 12.70 17.33
C LEU A 355 -20.69 12.50 18.59
N THR A 356 -21.72 11.66 18.47
CA THR A 356 -22.52 11.27 19.63
C THR A 356 -21.69 10.57 20.69
N TYR A 357 -22.16 10.56 21.94
CA TYR A 357 -21.52 9.83 23.04
C TYR A 357 -21.22 8.36 22.68
N ALA A 358 -22.22 7.66 22.12
CA ALA A 358 -22.09 6.26 21.73
C ALA A 358 -21.02 6.05 20.64
N LEU A 359 -20.96 6.95 19.64
CA LEU A 359 -19.96 6.87 18.59
C LEU A 359 -18.56 7.22 19.11
N ARG A 360 -18.42 8.22 19.98
CA ARG A 360 -17.15 8.54 20.65
C ARG A 360 -16.63 7.36 21.47
N ALA A 361 -17.50 6.70 22.24
CA ALA A 361 -17.14 5.50 22.99
C ALA A 361 -16.66 4.37 22.06
N ALA A 362 -17.34 4.17 20.91
CA ALA A 362 -16.94 3.20 19.90
C ALA A 362 -15.58 3.52 19.27
N LEU A 363 -15.31 4.79 18.92
CA LEU A 363 -14.03 5.22 18.36
C LEU A 363 -12.87 5.03 19.34
N ILE A 364 -13.08 5.30 20.62
CA ILE A 364 -12.08 5.03 21.67
C ILE A 364 -11.79 3.52 21.76
N ALA A 365 -12.83 2.69 21.78
CA ALA A 365 -12.69 1.24 21.84
C ALA A 365 -11.95 0.68 20.60
N ASP A 366 -12.24 1.22 19.42
CA ASP A 366 -11.56 0.86 18.18
C ASP A 366 -10.09 1.24 18.20
N ALA A 367 -9.75 2.44 18.68
CA ALA A 367 -8.34 2.87 18.81
C ALA A 367 -7.55 1.93 19.73
N HIS A 368 -8.14 1.50 20.87
CA HIS A 368 -7.54 0.52 21.77
C HIS A 368 -7.36 -0.86 21.13
N ARG A 369 -8.35 -1.31 20.35
CA ARG A 369 -8.29 -2.59 19.62
C ARG A 369 -7.21 -2.54 18.53
N MET A 370 -7.19 -1.48 17.75
CA MET A 370 -6.24 -1.26 16.65
C MET A 370 -4.80 -1.20 17.18
N ARG A 371 -4.55 -0.44 18.26
CA ARG A 371 -3.22 -0.37 18.88
C ARG A 371 -2.73 -1.74 19.32
N ARG A 372 -3.56 -2.53 20.02
CA ARG A 372 -3.20 -3.89 20.45
C ARG A 372 -2.89 -4.81 19.27
N TRP A 373 -3.71 -4.76 18.22
CA TRP A 373 -3.50 -5.57 17.02
C TRP A 373 -2.18 -5.19 16.32
N LEU A 374 -1.93 -3.89 16.12
CA LEU A 374 -0.71 -3.39 15.48
C LEU A 374 0.56 -3.75 16.26
N LEU A 375 0.55 -3.63 17.59
CA LEU A 375 1.70 -4.03 18.41
C LEU A 375 2.02 -5.52 18.23
N GLY A 376 1.01 -6.40 18.32
CA GLY A 376 1.22 -7.83 18.10
C GLY A 376 1.70 -8.17 16.68
N ALA A 377 1.18 -7.49 15.66
CA ALA A 377 1.58 -7.70 14.26
C ALA A 377 3.00 -7.18 13.96
N LEU A 378 3.41 -6.07 14.57
CA LEU A 378 4.72 -5.46 14.35
C LEU A 378 5.84 -6.13 15.17
N GLU A 379 5.53 -6.69 16.34
CA GLU A 379 6.50 -7.43 17.16
C GLU A 379 6.83 -8.82 16.59
N SER A 380 5.87 -9.46 15.93
CA SER A 380 6.00 -10.83 15.39
C SER A 380 6.47 -10.89 13.93
N GLY A 381 6.46 -9.75 13.22
CA GLY A 381 6.80 -9.65 11.81
C GLY A 381 8.16 -9.03 11.54
N ASP A 382 8.51 -8.97 10.25
CA ASP A 382 9.65 -8.20 9.74
C ASP A 382 9.12 -6.85 9.22
N PRO A 383 9.13 -5.76 10.02
CA PRO A 383 8.60 -4.48 9.59
C PRO A 383 9.47 -3.86 8.49
N ALA A 384 8.84 -3.42 7.40
CA ALA A 384 9.54 -2.64 6.37
C ALA A 384 9.76 -1.18 6.79
N ASP A 385 8.85 -0.63 7.62
CA ASP A 385 8.99 0.69 8.25
C ASP A 385 9.53 0.54 9.69
N CYS A 386 10.82 0.79 9.87
CA CYS A 386 11.50 0.69 11.16
C CYS A 386 11.00 1.69 12.21
N GLY A 387 10.30 2.76 11.81
CA GLY A 387 9.74 3.77 12.73
C GLY A 387 8.36 3.40 13.26
N LEU A 388 7.69 2.43 12.62
CA LEU A 388 6.26 2.18 12.83
C LEU A 388 5.93 1.65 14.22
N LEU A 389 6.73 0.70 14.72
CA LEU A 389 6.55 0.13 16.07
C LEU A 389 6.65 1.24 17.13
N ARG A 390 7.74 2.02 17.08
CA ARG A 390 7.96 3.14 18.00
C ARG A 390 6.83 4.18 17.94
N ALA A 391 6.32 4.47 16.74
CA ALA A 391 5.21 5.41 16.57
C ALA A 391 3.95 4.91 17.32
N VAL A 392 3.58 3.64 17.16
CA VAL A 392 2.41 3.02 17.82
C VAL A 392 2.60 2.87 19.33
N GLU A 393 3.80 2.49 19.78
CA GLU A 393 4.15 2.37 21.20
C GLU A 393 3.99 3.70 21.93
N SER A 394 4.47 4.80 21.32
CA SER A 394 4.45 6.14 21.92
C SER A 394 3.05 6.75 22.10
N LEU A 395 2.01 6.16 21.50
CA LEU A 395 0.66 6.70 21.55
C LEU A 395 0.04 6.59 22.94
N THR A 396 -0.50 7.71 23.42
CA THR A 396 -1.37 7.77 24.60
C THR A 396 -2.82 7.78 24.14
N LEU A 397 -3.62 6.84 24.64
CA LEU A 397 -5.05 6.74 24.33
C LEU A 397 -5.91 7.26 25.48
N PRO A 398 -7.06 7.90 25.20
CA PRO A 398 -8.03 8.26 26.23
C PRO A 398 -8.59 7.02 26.93
N ARG A 399 -9.04 7.20 28.19
CA ARG A 399 -9.70 6.13 28.94
C ARG A 399 -11.01 5.70 28.24
N PRO A 400 -11.37 4.40 28.27
CA PRO A 400 -12.68 3.95 27.83
C PRO A 400 -13.81 4.69 28.57
N LEU A 401 -14.88 5.01 27.85
CA LEU A 401 -16.07 5.66 28.41
C LEU A 401 -17.03 4.61 29.03
N PRO A 402 -17.78 4.98 30.08
CA PRO A 402 -18.80 4.10 30.67
C PRO A 402 -19.96 3.81 29.70
N ALA A 403 -20.75 2.78 29.99
CA ALA A 403 -21.88 2.39 29.13
C ALA A 403 -22.94 3.51 29.00
N GLU A 404 -23.19 4.24 30.09
CA GLU A 404 -24.13 5.35 30.15
C GLU A 404 -23.41 6.68 30.40
N PRO A 405 -23.84 7.78 29.76
CA PRO A 405 -23.24 9.09 29.97
C PRO A 405 -23.46 9.56 31.42
N SER A 406 -22.38 9.99 32.08
CA SER A 406 -22.46 10.51 33.45
C SER A 406 -21.42 11.61 33.68
N GLY A 407 -21.82 12.67 34.37
CA GLY A 407 -20.95 13.82 34.68
C GLY A 407 -20.31 14.45 33.45
N ASP A 408 -19.03 14.83 33.58
CA ASP A 408 -18.23 15.49 32.54
C ASP A 408 -17.97 14.61 31.30
N ASP A 409 -18.24 13.30 31.38
CA ASP A 409 -18.06 12.39 30.25
C ASP A 409 -19.20 12.48 29.23
N ALA A 410 -20.33 13.11 29.56
CA ALA A 410 -21.48 13.22 28.66
C ALA A 410 -21.15 13.97 27.36
N THR A 411 -20.28 14.98 27.44
CA THR A 411 -19.80 15.76 26.29
C THR A 411 -18.32 15.49 26.00
N ALA A 412 -17.88 15.85 24.80
CA ALA A 412 -16.50 15.70 24.37
C ALA A 412 -15.62 16.76 25.05
N GLY A 413 -14.69 16.32 25.90
CA GLY A 413 -13.65 17.17 26.47
C GLY A 413 -12.51 17.41 25.48
N MET A 414 -12.01 18.66 25.41
CA MET A 414 -10.94 19.10 24.51
C MET A 414 -9.70 18.19 24.55
N THR A 415 -9.19 17.90 25.75
CA THR A 415 -8.00 17.07 25.96
C THR A 415 -8.21 15.64 25.45
N ALA A 416 -9.34 15.02 25.82
CA ALA A 416 -9.66 13.66 25.41
C ALA A 416 -9.82 13.53 23.90
N LEU A 417 -10.46 14.52 23.27
CA LEU A 417 -10.67 14.55 21.82
C LEU A 417 -9.35 14.80 21.06
N THR A 418 -8.47 15.64 21.60
CA THR A 418 -7.13 15.88 21.05
C THR A 418 -6.28 14.61 21.07
N LEU A 419 -6.26 13.89 22.21
CA LEU A 419 -5.56 12.60 22.33
C LEU A 419 -6.12 11.56 21.37
N LEU A 420 -7.46 11.44 21.29
CA LEU A 420 -8.11 10.51 20.37
C LEU A 420 -7.80 10.85 18.92
N GLY A 421 -7.87 12.13 18.53
CA GLY A 421 -7.59 12.58 17.18
C GLY A 421 -6.18 12.24 16.73
N ARG A 422 -5.17 12.56 17.55
CA ARG A 422 -3.77 12.22 17.29
C ARG A 422 -3.56 10.71 17.14
N ALA A 423 -4.12 9.93 18.07
CA ALA A 423 -3.98 8.49 18.02
C ALA A 423 -4.70 7.87 16.82
N ALA A 424 -5.90 8.34 16.48
CA ALA A 424 -6.71 7.79 15.40
C ALA A 424 -6.04 8.00 14.02
N VAL A 425 -5.46 9.17 13.75
CA VAL A 425 -4.72 9.40 12.50
C VAL A 425 -3.45 8.55 12.44
N THR A 426 -2.71 8.46 13.56
CA THR A 426 -1.47 7.66 13.61
C THR A 426 -1.77 6.17 13.43
N LEU A 427 -2.77 5.63 14.12
CA LEU A 427 -3.17 4.22 14.03
C LEU A 427 -3.74 3.87 12.65
N GLY A 428 -4.59 4.74 12.07
CA GLY A 428 -5.12 4.54 10.72
C GLY A 428 -4.02 4.54 9.65
N GLY A 429 -3.09 5.50 9.73
CA GLY A 429 -1.91 5.54 8.86
C GLY A 429 -1.00 4.33 9.07
N ALA A 430 -0.78 3.93 10.32
CA ALA A 430 0.08 2.79 10.65
C ALA A 430 -0.47 1.46 10.14
N LEU A 431 -1.78 1.25 10.28
CA LEU A 431 -2.46 0.09 9.68
C LEU A 431 -2.31 0.07 8.16
N SER A 432 -2.60 1.20 7.50
CA SER A 432 -2.50 1.27 6.03
C SER A 432 -1.09 0.95 5.54
N ARG A 433 -0.06 1.46 6.23
CA ARG A 433 1.34 1.17 5.92
C ARG A 433 1.68 -0.29 6.17
N HIS A 434 1.37 -0.84 7.34
CA HIS A 434 1.66 -2.23 7.66
C HIS A 434 1.01 -3.21 6.68
N VAL A 435 -0.26 -2.99 6.31
CA VAL A 435 -0.96 -3.81 5.32
C VAL A 435 -0.30 -3.67 3.94
N THR A 436 0.09 -2.45 3.56
CA THR A 436 0.79 -2.20 2.30
C THR A 436 2.15 -2.90 2.26
N ASP A 437 2.96 -2.75 3.29
CA ASP A 437 4.28 -3.37 3.40
C ASP A 437 4.19 -4.89 3.35
N THR A 438 3.20 -5.46 4.06
CA THR A 438 2.94 -6.89 4.06
C THR A 438 2.47 -7.37 2.68
N ALA A 439 1.55 -6.64 2.03
CA ALA A 439 1.10 -6.96 0.67
C ALA A 439 2.23 -6.87 -0.38
N THR A 440 3.07 -5.85 -0.30
CA THR A 440 4.22 -5.71 -1.20
C THR A 440 5.31 -6.74 -0.93
N ALA A 441 5.49 -7.15 0.33
CA ALA A 441 6.39 -8.24 0.70
C ALA A 441 5.91 -9.58 0.16
N ALA A 442 4.60 -9.84 0.13
CA ALA A 442 4.03 -11.07 -0.42
C ALA A 442 4.42 -11.29 -1.90
N VAL A 443 4.67 -10.21 -2.67
CA VAL A 443 5.16 -10.29 -4.07
C VAL A 443 6.54 -10.95 -4.19
N ARG A 444 7.33 -10.96 -3.11
CA ARG A 444 8.64 -11.60 -3.06
C ARG A 444 8.50 -12.92 -2.31
N PRO A 445 8.53 -14.07 -2.99
CA PRO A 445 8.47 -15.36 -2.31
C PRO A 445 9.61 -15.46 -1.28
N PRO A 446 9.33 -15.87 -0.03
CA PRO A 446 10.36 -16.08 0.96
C PRO A 446 11.27 -17.24 0.54
N CYS A 447 12.46 -17.31 1.13
CA CYS A 447 13.24 -18.53 1.07
C CYS A 447 12.50 -19.60 1.89
N ALA A 448 11.77 -20.49 1.21
CA ALA A 448 11.09 -21.58 1.88
C ALA A 448 12.11 -22.50 2.57
N ASP A 449 11.76 -22.91 3.79
CA ASP A 449 12.41 -23.99 4.52
C ASP A 449 11.79 -25.31 4.08
N CYS A 450 12.63 -26.30 3.78
CA CYS A 450 12.19 -27.63 3.39
C CYS A 450 11.93 -28.45 4.66
N ALA A 451 10.71 -28.37 5.19
CA ALA A 451 10.29 -29.11 6.39
C ALA A 451 9.97 -30.59 6.07
N ASP A 452 9.52 -30.87 4.84
CA ASP A 452 9.10 -32.20 4.41
C ASP A 452 9.62 -32.50 3.00
N PRO A 453 10.67 -33.31 2.83
CA PRO A 453 11.28 -33.59 1.52
C PRO A 453 10.47 -34.58 0.67
N ASP A 454 9.27 -34.97 1.08
CA ASP A 454 8.51 -35.98 0.35
C ASP A 454 7.77 -35.36 -0.84
N VAL A 455 7.84 -36.03 -1.99
CA VAL A 455 7.20 -35.58 -3.23
C VAL A 455 5.91 -36.36 -3.45
N LEU A 456 4.77 -35.66 -3.44
CA LEU A 456 3.47 -36.24 -3.73
C LEU A 456 3.43 -36.77 -5.19
N LEU A 457 3.05 -38.02 -5.37
CA LEU A 457 2.89 -38.65 -6.69
C LEU A 457 1.42 -38.75 -7.10
N ALA A 458 0.56 -39.15 -6.18
CA ALA A 458 -0.89 -39.26 -6.38
C ALA A 458 -1.63 -39.34 -5.04
N GLU A 459 -2.88 -38.90 -5.04
CA GLU A 459 -3.85 -39.27 -4.01
C GLU A 459 -4.48 -40.62 -4.36
N VAL A 460 -4.58 -41.50 -3.36
CA VAL A 460 -5.14 -42.85 -3.49
C VAL A 460 -6.29 -43.01 -2.50
N GLU A 461 -7.45 -43.40 -3.00
CA GLU A 461 -8.60 -43.77 -2.17
C GLU A 461 -8.59 -45.26 -1.93
N VAL A 462 -8.69 -45.64 -0.67
CA VAL A 462 -8.72 -47.02 -0.22
C VAL A 462 -10.06 -47.30 0.45
N THR A 463 -10.77 -48.28 -0.08
CA THR A 463 -12.04 -48.81 0.46
C THR A 463 -11.89 -50.31 0.61
N ASP A 464 -12.20 -50.84 1.79
CA ASP A 464 -12.08 -52.28 2.09
C ASP A 464 -10.72 -52.90 1.69
N CYS A 465 -9.62 -52.15 1.92
CA CYS A 465 -8.26 -52.54 1.54
C CYS A 465 -8.01 -52.74 0.04
N GLU A 466 -8.88 -52.18 -0.81
CA GLU A 466 -8.67 -52.05 -2.24
C GLU A 466 -8.47 -50.59 -2.63
N VAL A 467 -7.54 -50.34 -3.55
CA VAL A 467 -7.36 -48.99 -4.11
C VAL A 467 -8.44 -48.77 -5.18
N VAL A 468 -9.45 -47.96 -4.86
CA VAL A 468 -10.61 -47.72 -5.73
C VAL A 468 -10.40 -46.55 -6.67
N ARG A 469 -9.57 -45.57 -6.29
CA ARG A 469 -9.29 -44.38 -7.10
C ARG A 469 -7.84 -43.93 -6.93
N VAL A 470 -7.24 -43.50 -8.03
CA VAL A 470 -5.93 -42.83 -8.06
C VAL A 470 -6.09 -41.49 -8.78
N CYS A 471 -5.71 -40.41 -8.12
CA CYS A 471 -5.74 -39.05 -8.66
C CYS A 471 -4.32 -38.46 -8.67
N ALA A 472 -3.71 -38.35 -9.84
CA ALA A 472 -2.39 -37.71 -10.00
C ALA A 472 -2.48 -36.19 -10.28
N THR A 473 -3.69 -35.63 -10.40
CA THR A 473 -3.88 -34.22 -10.79
C THR A 473 -3.44 -33.22 -9.72
N GLY A 474 -3.55 -33.61 -8.44
CA GLY A 474 -3.15 -32.77 -7.30
C GLY A 474 -1.64 -32.73 -7.05
N ARG A 475 -0.83 -33.51 -7.77
CA ARG A 475 0.61 -33.58 -7.54
C ARG A 475 1.32 -32.31 -7.97
N GLU A 476 2.39 -31.96 -7.24
CA GLU A 476 3.22 -30.83 -7.63
C GLU A 476 4.03 -31.16 -8.88
N GLN A 477 4.11 -30.19 -9.79
CA GLN A 477 4.90 -30.26 -11.00
C GLN A 477 6.01 -29.22 -10.91
N VAL A 478 7.24 -29.60 -11.27
CA VAL A 478 8.35 -28.67 -11.43
C VAL A 478 8.05 -27.76 -12.61
N LEU A 479 7.98 -26.45 -12.36
CA LEU A 479 7.62 -25.43 -13.34
C LEU A 479 8.79 -24.48 -13.60
N PRO A 480 8.90 -23.89 -14.80
CA PRO A 480 9.94 -22.91 -15.11
C PRO A 480 9.95 -21.75 -14.11
N GLY A 481 11.11 -21.49 -13.48
CA GLY A 481 11.29 -20.44 -12.48
C GLY A 481 10.92 -20.85 -11.04
N GLY A 482 10.53 -22.10 -10.81
CA GLY A 482 10.32 -22.66 -9.49
C GLY A 482 8.97 -22.31 -8.83
N PRO A 483 8.70 -22.86 -7.64
CA PRO A 483 7.42 -22.77 -6.92
C PRO A 483 7.02 -21.32 -6.65
N GLY A 484 8.01 -20.45 -6.42
CA GLY A 484 7.82 -19.02 -6.19
C GLY A 484 7.45 -18.23 -7.44
N TYR A 485 7.88 -18.61 -8.64
CA TYR A 485 7.60 -17.86 -9.88
C TYR A 485 6.34 -18.37 -10.59
N ALA A 486 6.14 -19.69 -10.58
CA ALA A 486 5.00 -20.31 -11.22
C ALA A 486 3.66 -19.97 -10.55
N ALA A 487 3.65 -19.66 -9.25
CA ALA A 487 2.48 -19.13 -8.56
C ALA A 487 1.96 -17.80 -9.14
N TRP A 488 2.80 -17.09 -9.89
CA TRP A 488 2.52 -15.72 -10.30
C TRP A 488 2.49 -15.50 -11.81
N ALA A 489 2.88 -16.47 -12.64
CA ALA A 489 3.18 -16.25 -14.06
C ALA A 489 2.19 -15.34 -14.85
N PRO A 490 0.86 -15.36 -14.61
CA PRO A 490 -0.08 -14.43 -15.27
C PRO A 490 -0.13 -13.03 -14.64
N SER A 491 0.14 -12.89 -13.34
CA SER A 491 -0.12 -11.69 -12.53
C SER A 491 1.14 -11.04 -11.92
N VAL A 492 2.35 -11.61 -12.08
CA VAL A 492 3.62 -11.06 -11.55
C VAL A 492 3.79 -9.59 -11.94
N ALA A 493 3.61 -9.28 -13.23
CA ALA A 493 3.97 -7.97 -13.77
C ALA A 493 3.10 -6.86 -13.17
N GLU A 494 1.79 -7.08 -13.15
CA GLU A 494 0.83 -6.15 -12.55
C GLU A 494 1.04 -6.03 -11.03
N ALA A 495 1.23 -7.16 -10.34
CA ALA A 495 1.47 -7.15 -8.89
C ALA A 495 2.78 -6.41 -8.53
N ARG A 496 3.85 -6.56 -9.33
CA ARG A 496 5.11 -5.83 -9.15
C ARG A 496 4.96 -4.34 -9.43
N GLU A 497 4.21 -3.97 -10.47
CA GLU A 497 3.95 -2.56 -10.78
C GLU A 497 3.18 -1.90 -9.63
N LEU A 498 2.11 -2.54 -9.16
CA LEU A 498 1.32 -2.08 -8.00
C LEU A 498 2.18 -1.99 -6.74
N ALA A 499 2.96 -3.03 -6.44
CA ALA A 499 3.83 -3.05 -5.26
C ALA A 499 4.93 -1.99 -5.33
N THR A 500 5.44 -1.68 -6.53
CA THR A 500 6.43 -0.59 -6.71
C THR A 500 5.78 0.77 -6.45
N ARG A 501 4.59 1.02 -7.01
CA ARG A 501 3.85 2.29 -6.79
C ARG A 501 3.50 2.49 -5.32
N LEU A 502 3.09 1.43 -4.63
CA LEU A 502 2.67 1.47 -3.23
C LEU A 502 3.84 1.52 -2.24
N GLY A 503 4.85 0.66 -2.42
CA GLY A 503 5.93 0.46 -1.46
C GLY A 503 7.20 1.26 -1.73
N CYS A 504 7.41 1.75 -2.95
CA CYS A 504 8.60 2.55 -3.32
C CYS A 504 8.26 4.04 -3.55
N GLY A 505 6.98 4.43 -3.44
CA GLY A 505 6.58 5.83 -3.44
C GLY A 505 7.02 6.53 -2.15
N VAL A 506 7.17 7.85 -2.19
CA VAL A 506 7.34 8.65 -0.97
C VAL A 506 6.03 8.59 -0.19
N LEU A 507 5.96 7.71 0.80
CA LEU A 507 4.83 7.65 1.72
C LEU A 507 4.81 8.96 2.55
N PRO A 508 3.68 9.69 2.60
CA PRO A 508 3.57 10.88 3.43
C PRO A 508 3.91 10.49 4.87
N PRO A 509 4.80 11.22 5.57
CA PRO A 509 5.19 10.87 6.94
C PRO A 509 3.93 10.67 7.79
N LEU A 510 3.97 9.71 8.73
CA LEU A 510 2.93 9.66 9.74
C LEU A 510 2.89 11.04 10.40
N PRO A 511 1.70 11.63 10.59
CA PRO A 511 1.61 12.95 11.18
C PRO A 511 2.35 12.91 12.51
N ALA A 512 3.29 13.83 12.68
CA ALA A 512 4.07 13.91 13.90
C ALA A 512 3.09 14.12 15.06
N PRO A 513 3.34 13.52 16.24
CA PRO A 513 2.47 13.67 17.40
C PRO A 513 2.23 15.14 17.79
N ASP A 514 3.14 16.03 17.39
CA ASP A 514 3.13 17.47 17.70
C ASP A 514 3.25 18.39 16.47
N GLY A 515 3.13 17.88 15.24
CA GLY A 515 3.51 18.64 14.03
C GLY A 515 2.37 18.88 13.03
N ASP A 516 1.70 20.02 13.16
CA ASP A 516 1.66 21.16 12.20
C ASP A 516 0.55 22.10 12.65
N ASP A 517 0.65 22.57 13.89
CA ASP A 517 -0.29 23.54 14.47
C ASP A 517 0.20 24.96 14.13
N ARG A 518 0.40 25.27 12.84
CA ARG A 518 0.64 26.67 12.43
C ARG A 518 -0.48 27.50 13.00
N GLU A 519 -0.17 28.63 13.65
CA GLU A 519 -1.21 29.49 14.17
C GLU A 519 -2.14 29.91 13.02
N PRO A 520 -3.41 29.57 13.11
CA PRO A 520 -4.34 29.89 12.05
C PRO A 520 -4.62 31.38 12.05
N GLY A 521 -4.74 31.97 10.86
CA GLY A 521 -5.01 33.40 10.71
C GLY A 521 -6.33 33.86 11.35
N ASP A 522 -6.49 35.18 11.43
CA ASP A 522 -7.71 35.80 11.93
C ASP A 522 -8.92 35.51 11.02
N GLY A 523 -10.02 35.02 11.59
CA GLY A 523 -11.30 34.81 10.88
C GLY A 523 -11.91 33.42 10.98
N PRO A 524 -13.05 33.18 10.28
CA PRO A 524 -13.66 31.86 10.14
C PRO A 524 -12.73 30.85 9.47
N VAL A 525 -12.84 29.58 9.87
CA VAL A 525 -11.97 28.53 9.35
C VAL A 525 -12.66 27.78 8.21
N ALA A 526 -12.04 27.82 7.03
CA ALA A 526 -12.45 27.04 5.87
C ALA A 526 -12.17 25.55 6.11
N LEU A 527 -13.22 24.75 6.27
CA LEU A 527 -13.14 23.29 6.38
C LEU A 527 -14.06 22.65 5.33
N GLY A 528 -13.60 21.58 4.67
CA GLY A 528 -14.40 20.86 3.68
C GLY A 528 -15.48 19.98 4.29
N TYR A 529 -16.53 19.69 3.51
CA TYR A 529 -17.51 18.64 3.81
C TYR A 529 -17.04 17.33 3.19
N LEU A 530 -16.92 16.26 3.98
CA LEU A 530 -16.56 14.95 3.45
C LEU A 530 -17.80 14.28 2.83
N ALA A 531 -17.85 14.18 1.50
CA ALA A 531 -18.87 13.39 0.81
C ALA A 531 -18.63 11.87 1.01
N HIS A 532 -19.69 11.06 0.90
CA HIS A 532 -19.62 9.59 0.87
C HIS A 532 -19.05 8.92 2.13
N LEU A 533 -19.21 9.53 3.31
CA LEU A 533 -18.75 8.97 4.59
C LEU A 533 -19.27 7.53 4.85
N LEU A 534 -20.50 7.23 4.41
CA LEU A 534 -21.14 5.92 4.59
C LEU A 534 -20.79 4.89 3.51
N SER A 535 -20.08 5.29 2.45
CA SER A 535 -19.67 4.38 1.36
C SER A 535 -18.43 3.53 1.71
N GLY A 536 -17.70 3.87 2.77
CA GLY A 536 -16.51 3.14 3.23
C GLY A 536 -15.20 3.58 2.55
N PRO A 537 -14.09 2.87 2.81
CA PRO A 537 -12.79 3.20 2.20
C PRO A 537 -12.87 3.07 0.67
N PRO A 538 -12.37 4.06 -0.10
CA PRO A 538 -12.35 3.97 -1.55
C PRO A 538 -11.43 2.83 -1.99
N ALA A 539 -11.86 2.07 -3.01
CA ALA A 539 -11.02 1.04 -3.61
C ALA A 539 -9.82 1.70 -4.31
N GLY A 540 -8.60 1.31 -3.92
CA GLY A 540 -7.36 1.83 -4.47
C GLY A 540 -6.44 0.76 -5.05
N ASP A 541 -5.20 1.16 -5.35
CA ASP A 541 -4.14 0.25 -5.81
C ASP A 541 -3.85 -0.86 -4.79
N LEU A 542 -3.98 -0.58 -3.48
CA LEU A 542 -3.83 -1.60 -2.42
C LEU A 542 -4.92 -2.68 -2.51
N ASP A 543 -6.18 -2.30 -2.74
CA ASP A 543 -7.28 -3.25 -2.91
C ASP A 543 -7.13 -4.10 -4.17
N ARG A 544 -6.59 -3.49 -5.23
CA ARG A 544 -6.25 -4.22 -6.45
C ARG A 544 -5.13 -5.23 -6.21
N LEU A 545 -4.08 -4.83 -5.51
CA LEU A 545 -2.97 -5.71 -5.14
C LEU A 545 -3.45 -6.86 -4.26
N LEU A 546 -4.18 -6.59 -3.16
CA LEU A 546 -4.69 -7.63 -2.26
C LEU A 546 -5.58 -8.66 -2.98
N ARG A 547 -6.42 -8.23 -3.94
CA ARG A 547 -7.22 -9.14 -4.77
C ARG A 547 -6.35 -10.03 -5.66
N LEU A 548 -5.32 -9.47 -6.31
CA LEU A 548 -4.37 -10.25 -7.10
C LEU A 548 -3.63 -11.29 -6.25
N LEU A 549 -3.26 -10.94 -5.02
CA LEU A 549 -2.53 -11.81 -4.09
C LEU A 549 -3.38 -12.94 -3.53
N ARG A 550 -4.63 -12.66 -3.18
CA ARG A 550 -5.54 -13.64 -2.55
C ARG A 550 -6.17 -14.60 -3.55
N HIS A 551 -6.42 -14.13 -4.77
CA HIS A 551 -7.14 -14.93 -5.77
C HIS A 551 -6.27 -15.31 -6.97
N GLY A 552 -4.97 -14.98 -6.96
CA GLY A 552 -3.99 -15.39 -7.96
C GLY A 552 -4.50 -15.22 -9.39
N SER A 553 -4.54 -14.00 -9.94
CA SER A 553 -5.15 -13.76 -11.25
C SER A 553 -6.64 -14.17 -11.31
N GLY A 554 -7.38 -13.92 -10.23
CA GLY A 554 -8.83 -14.13 -10.14
C GLY A 554 -9.23 -15.61 -10.06
N PRO A 555 -10.34 -15.93 -9.38
CA PRO A 555 -11.02 -17.18 -9.67
C PRO A 555 -11.42 -17.10 -11.14
N SER A 556 -11.03 -18.10 -11.94
CA SER A 556 -11.90 -18.42 -13.04
C SER A 556 -13.23 -18.81 -12.37
N ASP A 557 -14.33 -18.10 -12.66
CA ASP A 557 -15.67 -18.47 -12.17
C ASP A 557 -15.89 -19.99 -12.33
N VAL A 558 -15.35 -20.53 -13.43
CA VAL A 558 -14.48 -21.72 -13.52
C VAL A 558 -14.45 -22.73 -12.36
N ASP A 559 -13.51 -22.51 -11.44
CA ASP A 559 -13.12 -23.45 -10.39
C ASP A 559 -14.12 -23.46 -9.23
N ALA A 560 -14.70 -22.30 -8.90
CA ALA A 560 -15.82 -22.21 -7.96
C ALA A 560 -17.07 -22.93 -8.51
N LEU A 561 -17.38 -22.75 -9.80
CA LEU A 561 -18.42 -23.52 -10.50
C LEU A 561 -18.07 -25.00 -10.58
N ARG A 562 -16.79 -25.37 -10.71
CA ARG A 562 -16.36 -26.78 -10.78
C ARG A 562 -16.54 -27.50 -9.45
N ASP A 563 -16.22 -26.84 -8.34
CA ASP A 563 -16.44 -27.37 -6.99
C ASP A 563 -17.95 -27.47 -6.68
N GLU A 564 -18.73 -26.46 -7.08
CA GLU A 564 -20.19 -26.44 -6.92
C GLU A 564 -20.88 -27.50 -7.80
N VAL A 565 -20.40 -27.73 -9.03
CA VAL A 565 -20.86 -28.81 -9.92
C VAL A 565 -20.46 -30.19 -9.39
N ALA A 566 -19.29 -30.33 -8.76
CA ALA A 566 -18.86 -31.58 -8.13
C ALA A 566 -19.65 -31.90 -6.85
N GLU A 567 -20.04 -30.88 -6.09
CA GLU A 567 -20.96 -30.97 -4.94
C GLU A 567 -22.38 -31.36 -5.39
N LEU A 568 -22.90 -30.71 -6.44
CA LEU A 568 -24.20 -31.03 -7.03
C LEU A 568 -24.23 -32.44 -7.64
N SER A 569 -23.15 -32.85 -8.32
CA SER A 569 -23.04 -34.20 -8.89
C SER A 569 -22.99 -35.29 -7.81
N ARG A 570 -22.37 -35.02 -6.65
CA ARG A 570 -22.38 -35.94 -5.49
C ARG A 570 -23.77 -36.09 -4.85
N ARG A 571 -24.63 -35.09 -4.99
CA ARG A 571 -26.02 -35.13 -4.48
C ARG A 571 -26.98 -35.89 -5.40
N VAL A 572 -26.55 -36.24 -6.62
CA VAL A 572 -27.35 -37.02 -7.58
C VAL A 572 -26.93 -38.49 -7.54
N ASP A 573 -27.54 -39.25 -6.64
CA ASP A 573 -27.49 -40.72 -6.65
C ASP A 573 -28.42 -41.25 -7.79
N PRO A 574 -28.11 -42.34 -8.53
CA PRO A 574 -28.81 -42.72 -9.77
C PRO A 574 -30.24 -43.28 -9.60
N GLY A 575 -30.84 -43.14 -8.42
CA GLY A 575 -32.06 -43.82 -8.01
C GLY A 575 -33.36 -43.01 -8.05
N THR A 576 -33.36 -41.76 -8.52
CA THR A 576 -34.56 -40.89 -8.44
C THR A 576 -35.29 -40.67 -9.76
N ASP A 577 -36.61 -40.59 -9.60
CA ASP A 577 -37.69 -40.80 -10.55
C ASP A 577 -37.67 -39.89 -11.81
N ARG A 578 -38.30 -40.35 -12.90
CA ARG A 578 -38.35 -39.68 -14.22
C ARG A 578 -38.92 -38.26 -14.20
N SER A 579 -39.58 -37.83 -13.11
CA SER A 579 -40.08 -36.46 -12.92
C SER A 579 -38.99 -35.45 -12.58
N GLY A 580 -37.98 -35.82 -11.77
CA GLY A 580 -36.89 -34.91 -11.38
C GLY A 580 -35.98 -34.52 -12.55
N VAL A 581 -35.85 -35.38 -13.55
CA VAL A 581 -35.07 -35.12 -14.77
C VAL A 581 -35.74 -34.06 -15.67
N ALA A 582 -37.07 -33.93 -15.61
CA ALA A 582 -37.78 -32.90 -16.37
C ALA A 582 -37.68 -31.52 -15.71
N GLU A 583 -37.72 -31.48 -14.37
CA GLU A 583 -37.55 -30.27 -13.56
C GLU A 583 -36.11 -29.74 -13.66
N LEU A 584 -35.11 -30.62 -13.53
CA LEU A 584 -33.70 -30.29 -13.74
C LEU A 584 -33.40 -29.81 -15.16
N ARG A 585 -34.09 -30.33 -16.20
CA ARG A 585 -33.96 -29.79 -17.57
C ARG A 585 -34.53 -28.38 -17.71
N GLY A 586 -35.56 -28.05 -16.93
CA GLY A 586 -36.12 -26.69 -16.86
C GLY A 586 -35.13 -25.72 -16.20
N GLU A 587 -34.52 -26.12 -15.09
CA GLU A 587 -33.50 -25.33 -14.39
C GLU A 587 -32.23 -25.16 -15.22
N LEU A 588 -31.77 -26.22 -15.91
CA LEU A 588 -30.61 -26.14 -16.81
C LEU A 588 -30.87 -25.21 -18.01
N ALA A 589 -32.12 -25.14 -18.50
CA ALA A 589 -32.52 -24.24 -19.58
C ALA A 589 -32.64 -22.77 -19.13
N GLU A 590 -32.96 -22.53 -17.86
CA GLU A 590 -32.92 -21.20 -17.24
C GLU A 590 -31.46 -20.76 -17.00
N LEU A 591 -30.61 -21.64 -16.46
CA LEU A 591 -29.17 -21.40 -16.29
C LEU A 591 -28.46 -21.21 -17.64
N ALA A 592 -28.85 -21.92 -18.69
CA ALA A 592 -28.33 -21.69 -20.05
C ALA A 592 -28.77 -20.33 -20.62
N ARG A 593 -29.98 -19.86 -20.31
CA ARG A 593 -30.44 -18.51 -20.68
C ARG A 593 -29.70 -17.42 -19.89
N GLN A 594 -29.46 -17.63 -18.60
CA GLN A 594 -28.64 -16.75 -17.78
C GLN A 594 -27.18 -16.74 -18.26
N GLY A 595 -26.62 -17.89 -18.64
CA GLY A 595 -25.29 -18.00 -19.25
C GLY A 595 -25.18 -17.30 -20.60
N ALA A 596 -26.23 -17.32 -21.43
CA ALA A 596 -26.30 -16.56 -22.66
C ALA A 596 -26.31 -15.05 -22.39
N ALA A 597 -27.05 -14.58 -21.38
CA ALA A 597 -27.05 -13.18 -20.94
C ALA A 597 -25.69 -12.73 -20.40
N VAL A 598 -24.96 -13.61 -19.69
CA VAL A 598 -23.57 -13.37 -19.28
C VAL A 598 -22.63 -13.33 -20.49
N GLY A 599 -22.90 -14.12 -21.54
CA GLY A 599 -22.21 -14.03 -22.83
C GLY A 599 -22.36 -12.65 -23.48
N THR A 600 -23.58 -12.14 -23.55
CA THR A 600 -23.86 -10.79 -24.08
C THR A 600 -23.23 -9.69 -23.21
N LEU A 601 -23.25 -9.84 -21.88
CA LEU A 601 -22.56 -8.93 -20.96
C LEU A 601 -21.03 -8.98 -21.13
N ARG A 602 -20.44 -10.16 -21.36
CA ARG A 602 -18.99 -10.28 -21.66
C ARG A 602 -18.62 -9.61 -22.98
N GLU A 603 -19.46 -9.72 -24.00
CA GLU A 603 -19.26 -8.99 -25.26
C GLU A 603 -19.37 -7.47 -25.07
N GLN A 604 -20.33 -7.00 -24.28
CA GLN A 604 -20.47 -5.59 -23.92
C GLN A 604 -19.29 -5.08 -23.10
N VAL A 605 -18.77 -5.88 -22.16
CA VAL A 605 -17.56 -5.54 -21.37
C VAL A 605 -16.32 -5.53 -22.25
N ALA A 606 -16.19 -6.47 -23.21
CA ALA A 606 -15.09 -6.48 -24.16
C ALA A 606 -15.14 -5.26 -25.10
N GLU A 607 -16.33 -4.81 -25.49
CA GLU A 607 -16.52 -3.58 -26.27
C GLU A 607 -16.19 -2.32 -25.45
N LEU A 608 -16.65 -2.24 -24.20
CA LEU A 608 -16.28 -1.18 -23.27
C LEU A 608 -14.76 -1.15 -23.00
N ALA A 609 -14.10 -2.31 -22.93
CA ALA A 609 -12.65 -2.40 -22.80
C ALA A 609 -11.93 -1.88 -24.05
N ARG A 610 -12.42 -2.19 -25.25
CA ARG A 610 -11.90 -1.62 -26.51
C ARG A 610 -12.07 -0.11 -26.58
N GLN A 611 -13.25 0.39 -26.18
CA GLN A 611 -13.52 1.83 -26.10
C GLN A 611 -12.62 2.52 -25.08
N ASN A 612 -12.39 1.92 -23.91
CA ASN A 612 -11.46 2.45 -22.91
C ASN A 612 -10.00 2.44 -23.38
N ALA A 613 -9.57 1.43 -24.15
CA ALA A 613 -8.24 1.42 -24.77
C ALA A 613 -8.08 2.52 -25.84
N ALA A 614 -9.14 2.79 -26.62
CA ALA A 614 -9.17 3.91 -27.55
C ALA A 614 -9.12 5.26 -26.82
N VAL A 615 -9.87 5.42 -25.72
CA VAL A 615 -9.81 6.62 -24.87
C VAL A 615 -8.44 6.79 -24.23
N ALA A 616 -7.80 5.71 -23.79
CA ALA A 616 -6.43 5.76 -23.26
C ALA A 616 -5.45 6.26 -24.34
N THR A 617 -5.55 5.74 -25.57
CA THR A 617 -4.73 6.17 -26.71
C THR A 617 -4.94 7.65 -27.03
N LEU A 618 -6.20 8.10 -27.08
CA LEU A 618 -6.56 9.51 -27.29
C LEU A 618 -6.03 10.39 -26.16
N ARG A 619 -6.05 9.92 -24.90
CA ARG A 619 -5.46 10.66 -23.76
C ARG A 619 -3.95 10.79 -23.91
N THR A 620 -3.23 9.77 -24.37
CA THR A 620 -1.79 9.86 -24.64
C THR A 620 -1.50 10.83 -25.78
N GLU A 621 -2.35 10.86 -26.80
CA GLU A 621 -2.22 11.75 -27.95
C GLU A 621 -2.55 13.20 -27.58
N VAL A 622 -3.59 13.43 -26.78
CA VAL A 622 -3.91 14.73 -26.17
C VAL A 622 -2.81 15.16 -25.22
N ALA A 623 -2.20 14.27 -24.42
CA ALA A 623 -1.06 14.61 -23.58
C ALA A 623 0.18 14.97 -24.40
N ARG A 624 0.38 14.32 -25.56
CA ARG A 624 1.46 14.65 -26.51
C ARG A 624 1.23 16.02 -27.17
N LEU A 625 -0.01 16.35 -27.52
CA LEU A 625 -0.40 17.63 -28.12
C LEU A 625 -0.49 18.77 -27.09
N SER A 626 -0.79 18.45 -25.84
CA SER A 626 -0.88 19.39 -24.71
C SER A 626 0.47 19.65 -24.04
N ARG A 627 1.52 18.88 -24.37
CA ARG A 627 2.89 19.23 -23.95
C ARG A 627 3.27 20.54 -24.63
N PRO A 628 3.73 21.56 -23.87
CA PRO A 628 4.23 22.78 -24.48
C PRO A 628 5.35 22.41 -25.46
N SER A 629 5.27 22.90 -26.71
CA SER A 629 6.34 22.69 -27.69
C SER A 629 7.67 23.10 -27.06
N ALA A 630 8.74 22.34 -27.33
CA ALA A 630 10.10 22.71 -26.93
C ALA A 630 10.45 24.15 -27.37
N ASP A 631 9.80 24.65 -28.42
CA ASP A 631 9.92 26.03 -28.89
C ASP A 631 9.37 27.05 -27.88
N VAL A 632 8.29 26.73 -27.16
CA VAL A 632 7.68 27.61 -26.15
C VAL A 632 8.54 27.68 -24.89
N GLU A 633 9.15 26.57 -24.47
CA GLU A 633 10.13 26.58 -23.37
C GLU A 633 11.40 27.33 -23.76
N THR A 634 11.87 27.15 -25.00
CA THR A 634 13.01 27.91 -25.55
C THR A 634 12.70 29.40 -25.62
N LEU A 635 11.48 29.78 -26.02
CA LEU A 635 11.05 31.18 -26.04
C LEU A 635 10.92 31.76 -24.62
N ARG A 636 10.42 31.00 -23.65
CA ARG A 636 10.38 31.43 -22.24
C ARG A 636 11.77 31.62 -21.66
N ALA A 637 12.72 30.74 -21.97
CA ALA A 637 14.11 30.89 -21.57
C ALA A 637 14.74 32.16 -22.17
N ARG A 638 14.50 32.44 -23.47
CA ARG A 638 14.96 33.69 -24.11
C ARG A 638 14.29 34.94 -23.54
N VAL A 639 13.02 34.86 -23.14
CA VAL A 639 12.32 35.98 -22.48
C VAL A 639 12.90 36.24 -21.09
N ALA A 640 13.25 35.19 -20.34
CA ALA A 640 13.94 35.31 -19.05
C ALA A 640 15.35 35.94 -19.21
N GLU A 641 16.11 35.50 -20.21
CA GLU A 641 17.43 36.07 -20.52
C GLU A 641 17.34 37.55 -20.95
N LEU A 642 16.28 37.92 -21.69
CA LEU A 642 16.01 39.32 -22.04
C LEU A 642 15.52 40.15 -20.84
N SER A 643 14.80 39.56 -19.88
CA SER A 643 14.44 40.27 -18.64
C SER A 643 15.65 40.50 -17.75
N ASP A 644 16.56 39.54 -17.66
CA ASP A 644 17.82 39.67 -16.90
C ASP A 644 18.76 40.70 -17.56
N SER A 645 18.85 40.68 -18.90
CA SER A 645 19.58 41.72 -19.63
C SER A 645 18.97 43.11 -19.43
N ARG A 646 17.64 43.19 -19.26
CA ARG A 646 16.96 44.46 -18.99
C ARG A 646 17.25 44.97 -17.58
N THR A 647 17.27 44.10 -16.56
CA THR A 647 17.63 44.50 -15.20
C THR A 647 19.09 44.95 -15.13
N GLU A 648 20.01 44.29 -15.82
CA GLU A 648 21.40 44.75 -15.95
C GLU A 648 21.49 46.13 -16.62
N VAL A 649 20.70 46.38 -17.67
CA VAL A 649 20.66 47.71 -18.32
C VAL A 649 20.07 48.77 -17.39
N GLU A 650 19.06 48.44 -16.60
CA GLU A 650 18.48 49.35 -15.60
C GLU A 650 19.48 49.64 -14.46
N GLU A 651 20.26 48.65 -14.03
CA GLU A 651 21.34 48.81 -13.06
C GLU A 651 22.49 49.67 -13.61
N LEU A 652 22.94 49.38 -14.84
CA LEU A 652 23.96 50.20 -15.52
C LEU A 652 23.47 51.64 -15.72
N ARG A 653 22.19 51.85 -16.05
CA ARG A 653 21.60 53.20 -16.10
C ARG A 653 21.61 53.88 -14.74
N ALA A 654 21.33 53.16 -13.66
CA ALA A 654 21.42 53.69 -12.30
C ALA A 654 22.87 54.06 -11.93
N GLN A 655 23.84 53.24 -12.31
CA GLN A 655 25.28 53.52 -12.11
C GLN A 655 25.73 54.73 -12.94
N VAL A 656 25.32 54.84 -14.20
CA VAL A 656 25.60 56.02 -15.05
C VAL A 656 24.95 57.27 -14.47
N ALA A 657 23.72 57.17 -13.95
CA ALA A 657 23.05 58.28 -13.28
C ALA A 657 23.77 58.69 -11.98
N ALA A 658 24.35 57.73 -11.25
CA ALA A 658 25.18 58.00 -10.08
C ALA A 658 26.49 58.71 -10.45
N LEU A 659 27.16 58.29 -11.55
CA LEU A 659 28.36 58.95 -12.08
C LEU A 659 28.08 60.31 -12.73
N SER A 660 26.84 60.55 -13.18
CA SER A 660 26.41 61.81 -13.80
C SER A 660 25.90 62.84 -12.78
N ARG A 661 25.74 62.46 -11.50
CA ARG A 661 25.48 63.44 -10.44
C ARG A 661 26.75 64.24 -10.22
N PRO A 662 26.71 65.59 -10.29
CA PRO A 662 27.90 66.38 -9.99
C PRO A 662 28.31 66.10 -8.55
N ASP A 663 29.50 65.52 -8.36
CA ASP A 663 30.06 65.24 -7.04
C ASP A 663 29.94 66.48 -6.15
N ALA A 664 29.59 66.28 -4.88
CA ALA A 664 29.45 67.36 -3.90
C ALA A 664 30.72 68.25 -3.83
N GLU A 665 31.89 67.68 -4.14
CA GLU A 665 33.14 68.43 -4.30
C GLU A 665 33.11 69.40 -5.51
N THR A 666 32.51 69.01 -6.64
CA THR A 666 32.37 69.91 -7.80
C THR A 666 31.32 71.00 -7.60
N ALA A 667 30.30 70.75 -6.76
CA ALA A 667 29.35 71.78 -6.34
C ALA A 667 29.99 72.75 -5.34
N ALA A 668 30.72 72.24 -4.34
CA ALA A 668 31.47 73.04 -3.38
C ALA A 668 32.57 73.88 -4.04
N LEU A 669 33.30 73.32 -5.02
CA LEU A 669 34.28 74.07 -5.81
C LEU A 669 33.63 75.15 -6.67
N ARG A 670 32.46 74.90 -7.28
CA ARG A 670 31.71 75.94 -8.02
C ARG A 670 31.22 77.06 -7.11
N GLU A 671 30.79 76.73 -5.90
CA GLU A 671 30.35 77.72 -4.92
C GLU A 671 31.53 78.53 -4.34
N GLN A 672 32.69 77.89 -4.12
CA GLN A 672 33.93 78.59 -3.80
C GLN A 672 34.38 79.51 -4.93
N VAL A 673 34.30 79.07 -6.18
CA VAL A 673 34.60 79.91 -7.36
C VAL A 673 33.62 81.08 -7.45
N ALA A 674 32.31 80.85 -7.27
CA ALA A 674 31.31 81.93 -7.26
C ALA A 674 31.50 82.91 -6.08
N SER A 675 31.93 82.42 -4.92
CA SER A 675 32.32 83.25 -3.77
C SER A 675 33.54 84.12 -4.08
N LEU A 676 34.59 83.53 -4.66
CA LEU A 676 35.78 84.24 -5.11
C LEU A 676 35.46 85.27 -6.19
N THR A 677 34.60 84.95 -7.15
CA THR A 677 34.13 85.90 -8.17
C THR A 677 33.41 87.08 -7.53
N ARG A 678 32.51 86.85 -6.56
CA ARG A 678 31.84 87.94 -5.82
C ARG A 678 32.83 88.78 -4.99
N GLN A 679 33.88 88.18 -4.44
CA GLN A 679 34.95 88.92 -3.75
C GLN A 679 35.77 89.77 -4.74
N ILE A 680 36.06 89.25 -5.93
CA ILE A 680 36.73 89.99 -7.00
C ILE A 680 35.84 91.15 -7.47
N GLU A 681 34.54 90.93 -7.68
CA GLU A 681 33.58 91.97 -8.05
C GLU A 681 33.41 93.02 -6.95
N ALA A 682 33.44 92.64 -5.67
CA ALA A 682 33.40 93.58 -4.56
C ALA A 682 34.70 94.41 -4.45
N LEU A 683 35.86 93.82 -4.75
CA LEU A 683 37.13 94.52 -4.84
C LEU A 683 37.18 95.43 -6.10
N ALA A 684 36.57 95.01 -7.21
CA ALA A 684 36.43 95.80 -8.43
C ALA A 684 35.46 96.98 -8.22
N ALA A 685 34.32 96.77 -7.56
CA ALA A 685 33.38 97.82 -7.18
C ALA A 685 33.97 98.78 -6.12
N GLY A 686 34.82 98.28 -5.22
CA GLY A 686 35.62 99.12 -4.32
C GLY A 686 36.69 99.93 -5.05
N ALA A 687 37.30 99.37 -6.10
CA ALA A 687 38.26 100.06 -6.96
C ALA A 687 37.58 101.06 -7.92
N GLU A 688 36.33 100.81 -8.34
CA GLU A 688 35.51 101.72 -9.14
C GLU A 688 34.90 102.84 -8.26
N ALA A 689 34.50 102.56 -7.02
CA ALA A 689 34.10 103.58 -6.05
C ALA A 689 35.28 104.49 -5.64
N ALA A 690 36.51 103.97 -5.65
CA ALA A 690 37.74 104.76 -5.46
C ALA A 690 38.21 105.49 -6.73
N ARG A 691 37.63 105.20 -7.91
CA ARG A 691 37.94 105.85 -9.21
C ARG A 691 36.84 106.80 -9.70
N ALA A 692 35.64 106.76 -9.11
CA ALA A 692 34.51 107.64 -9.45
C ALA A 692 34.53 109.04 -8.80
N GLU A 693 35.58 109.38 -8.04
CA GLU A 693 35.83 110.73 -7.50
C GLU A 693 36.67 111.64 -8.43
N THR A 694 36.98 111.19 -9.65
CA THR A 694 37.71 111.99 -10.66
C THR A 694 37.07 111.87 -12.05
N THR A 695 36.32 112.93 -12.41
CA THR A 695 35.88 113.45 -13.74
C THR A 695 36.84 113.23 -14.93
N PRO A 696 36.49 113.60 -16.20
CA PRO A 696 35.21 113.59 -16.96
C PRO A 696 35.37 113.11 -18.45
N ASP A 697 34.25 113.12 -19.17
CA ASP A 697 34.02 113.50 -20.59
C ASP A 697 34.32 112.60 -21.82
N GLU A 698 33.37 112.74 -22.77
CA GLU A 698 33.41 112.55 -24.25
C GLU A 698 33.48 111.14 -24.91
N ALA A 699 32.31 110.76 -25.44
CA ALA A 699 31.98 110.61 -26.87
C ALA A 699 32.82 109.74 -27.85
N GLU A 700 32.05 108.91 -28.58
CA GLU A 700 32.18 108.48 -29.99
C GLU A 700 32.94 107.19 -30.40
N ALA A 701 32.23 106.48 -31.31
CA ALA A 701 32.68 105.65 -32.43
C ALA A 701 32.81 104.12 -32.25
N GLU A 702 31.87 103.42 -32.91
CA GLU A 702 32.00 102.09 -33.55
C GLU A 702 33.16 102.08 -34.60
N PRO A 703 33.50 101.01 -35.38
CA PRO A 703 32.79 99.74 -35.61
C PRO A 703 33.68 98.48 -35.91
N GLU A 704 33.00 97.40 -36.36
CA GLU A 704 33.50 96.33 -37.27
C GLU A 704 34.60 95.37 -36.75
N THR A 705 34.71 94.07 -37.09
CA THR A 705 34.00 93.09 -37.92
C THR A 705 34.64 91.70 -37.63
N THR A 706 34.03 90.65 -38.20
CA THR A 706 34.64 89.36 -38.63
C THR A 706 34.46 88.12 -37.75
N ALA A 707 33.54 87.27 -38.20
CA ALA A 707 33.63 85.81 -38.10
C ALA A 707 34.17 85.27 -39.44
N PRO A 708 34.78 84.06 -39.49
CA PRO A 708 34.05 83.00 -40.20
C PRO A 708 34.30 81.53 -39.75
N ALA A 709 33.38 80.69 -40.26
CA ALA A 709 33.56 79.33 -40.79
C ALA A 709 33.62 78.11 -39.83
N LYS A 710 32.50 77.36 -39.81
CA LYS A 710 32.44 75.91 -39.55
C LYS A 710 32.66 75.12 -40.84
N LYS A 711 33.41 74.02 -40.76
CA LYS A 711 33.60 73.02 -41.84
C LYS A 711 33.22 71.62 -41.36
N THR A 712 32.27 71.03 -42.09
CA THR A 712 32.27 69.67 -42.69
C THR A 712 32.25 68.41 -41.81
N THR A 713 31.11 67.70 -41.92
CA THR A 713 30.94 66.23 -42.02
C THR A 713 31.64 65.67 -43.27
N PRO A 714 32.04 64.37 -43.32
CA PRO A 714 31.19 63.37 -44.01
C PRO A 714 31.30 61.88 -43.54
N ARG A 715 30.16 61.18 -43.61
CA ARG A 715 29.85 59.90 -44.33
C ARG A 715 30.89 58.75 -44.45
N ARG A 716 30.47 57.51 -44.10
CA ARG A 716 30.61 56.21 -44.85
C ARG A 716 30.05 55.07 -43.96
N ARG A 717 29.08 54.21 -44.34
CA ARG A 717 28.95 53.17 -45.39
C ARG A 717 29.91 51.96 -45.22
N GLY A 718 29.34 50.79 -44.90
CA GLY A 718 29.67 49.52 -45.58
C GLY A 718 30.17 48.34 -44.73
N GLY A 719 29.61 47.15 -45.03
CA GLY A 719 30.17 45.82 -44.76
C GLY A 719 29.74 45.22 -43.42
N GLY A 720 29.06 44.08 -43.32
CA GLY A 720 29.16 42.86 -44.13
C GLY A 720 30.15 41.91 -43.44
N GLY A 721 29.67 40.77 -42.92
CA GLY A 721 30.57 39.77 -42.33
C GLY A 721 29.87 38.76 -41.43
N THR A 722 29.43 37.67 -42.04
CA THR A 722 29.16 36.34 -41.47
C THR A 722 30.05 35.95 -40.29
N ARG A 723 29.44 35.43 -39.21
CA ARG A 723 29.52 34.02 -38.81
C ARG A 723 28.43 33.70 -37.80
#